data_AF-L8LNL9-F1
#
_entry.id   AF-L8LNL9-F1
#
_cell.length_a   1.000
_cell.length_b   1.000
_cell.length_c   1.000
_cell.angle_alpha   90.00
_cell.angle_beta   90.00
_cell.angle_gamma   90.00
#
_symmetry.space_group_name_H-M   'P 1'
#
loop_
_entity.id
_entity.type
_entity.pdbx_description
1 polymer ?
#
loop_
_entity_poly.entity_id
_entity_poly.type
_entity_poly.pdbx_seq_one_letter_code
_entity_poly.pdbx_strand_id
1 'polypeptide(L)'
;MTFTLQILHTSDQEAGIPALRDAIGLSAVMEALEDDYPNSIKLTSGDVYISGPFYGASADIYDFSEQSAVSGIADILIQNAYGWDAAAVGNHEFSASDTGFFNLIAPNPNIRNGEGGGVGIDPAVGYPGTSFPYLASNLDYSGATIPPGLNIVEGGQNAQPNSLTSSVVVDVNGESIGVLGAVTPYLPAIANIGNIRMTTGDNITAATPIATQVEVLIENLTPEVETLVAQGINKIILMTHLQEAEIEQALAQAIVDQNIPIDILMGGGSHRVMASPEDPLRADETQTQPRLLIPYPQEFSGGDNTIYYVNTDANYRYLSQFVPTFDDNGEIISFSEENSQPYATDVAGVDRLYPEAITTFDDVRAQADPEVVAIVDGVGNFVNSLDANIFGQTDVFLNGLRGSVRTEETNLGNLTADSQRFYSQRFLDEYGAELLEGFDEIQLSFKNGGGIRDIIGTSYIEGGTNELIQLPPQANPGVGKEEGDISELDISNSLRFNSGIVVGKVTAAGLYELVEHMVSAVELGSGRFGQISGFKFSFDPSQPARTDTQPGSRIQNLVLTNPEGEGILTIVENGQLLADPNLTFSISTQDFLANGGDSYPTVITDLVELITLEEPNSAADLESGKEQDAFAEFLAAVYNNENGQDPFAVADTSVSEDERIQNLAFREDTIIDDPGTPSPEVPAIVFGTDGDDSFDTEVPGDSNFIGDNQILFTGGGNDTVDITFAPGGTNSRVDLGSGNDLLFAGSNHRILGELGDDVFFLGSGEGNNTVTGAVGSDQFWLVTDAVDLPSTPNVITDFTPGEDVIGFANTSLGFSDLTLNAQGDDIIVNALGQDLAILRNIQVTDLSDANFAFV
;
A
#
# COMPACT_ATOMS: atom_id res chain seq x y z
N MET A 1 3.39 -10.28 -59.05
CA MET A 1 4.07 -11.42 -58.43
C MET A 1 3.50 -11.55 -57.03
N THR A 2 3.25 -12.77 -56.56
CA THR A 2 2.78 -12.96 -55.18
C THR A 2 3.94 -12.81 -54.20
N PHE A 3 3.69 -12.20 -53.04
CA PHE A 3 4.66 -12.00 -51.97
C PHE A 3 4.18 -12.72 -50.71
N THR A 4 4.84 -13.81 -50.35
CA THR A 4 4.58 -14.52 -49.09
C THR A 4 5.47 -13.93 -48.01
N LEU A 5 4.87 -13.51 -46.90
CA LEU A 5 5.55 -12.93 -45.74
C LEU A 5 5.37 -13.88 -44.56
N GLN A 6 6.45 -14.18 -43.84
CA GLN A 6 6.39 -14.76 -42.50
C GLN A 6 6.38 -13.63 -41.49
N ILE A 7 5.45 -13.69 -40.54
CA ILE A 7 5.40 -12.79 -39.39
C ILE A 7 5.58 -13.66 -38.16
N LEU A 8 6.71 -13.50 -37.47
CA LEU A 8 6.95 -14.10 -36.16
C LEU A 8 6.58 -13.06 -35.11
N HIS A 9 5.70 -13.41 -34.18
CA HIS A 9 5.22 -12.45 -33.21
C HIS A 9 4.92 -12.98 -31.83
N THR A 10 4.98 -12.04 -30.90
CA THR A 10 4.76 -12.21 -29.47
C THR A 10 4.00 -11.02 -28.89
N SER A 11 3.48 -11.17 -27.68
CA SER A 11 2.97 -10.09 -26.83
C SER A 11 3.21 -10.46 -25.37
N ASP A 12 3.12 -9.49 -24.46
CA ASP A 12 2.96 -9.74 -23.02
C ASP A 12 4.07 -10.63 -22.44
N GLN A 13 5.34 -10.36 -22.77
CA GLN A 13 6.44 -11.20 -22.32
C GLN A 13 6.62 -11.19 -20.80
N GLU A 14 6.40 -10.04 -20.15
CA GLU A 14 6.19 -9.92 -18.69
C GLU A 14 7.06 -10.87 -17.84
N ALA A 15 8.39 -10.79 -17.99
CA ALA A 15 9.28 -11.81 -17.43
C ALA A 15 9.10 -12.06 -15.92
N GLY A 16 8.51 -13.20 -15.57
CA GLY A 16 8.49 -13.76 -14.22
C GLY A 16 9.52 -14.89 -14.04
N ILE A 17 9.45 -15.62 -12.91
CA ILE A 17 10.30 -16.80 -12.66
C ILE A 17 10.20 -17.86 -13.79
N PRO A 18 9.01 -18.17 -14.37
CA PRO A 18 8.92 -19.09 -15.50
C PRO A 18 9.75 -18.69 -16.72
N ALA A 19 10.03 -17.39 -16.92
CA ALA A 19 10.85 -16.89 -18.03
C ALA A 19 12.29 -17.42 -17.98
N LEU A 20 12.78 -17.86 -16.82
CA LEU A 20 14.07 -18.57 -16.70
C LEU A 20 14.15 -19.83 -17.57
N ARG A 21 12.99 -20.36 -18.00
CA ARG A 21 12.88 -21.48 -18.92
C ARG A 21 12.22 -21.09 -20.23
N ASP A 22 11.08 -20.42 -20.17
CA ASP A 22 10.26 -20.17 -21.35
C ASP A 22 10.92 -19.16 -22.32
N ALA A 23 11.76 -18.23 -21.85
CA ALA A 23 12.54 -17.36 -22.74
C ALA A 23 13.58 -18.15 -23.57
N ILE A 24 14.28 -19.10 -22.94
CA ILE A 24 15.20 -20.02 -23.65
C ILE A 24 14.41 -20.90 -24.64
N GLY A 25 13.23 -21.37 -24.23
CA GLY A 25 12.32 -22.10 -25.10
C GLY A 25 11.88 -21.27 -26.32
N LEU A 26 11.52 -20.01 -26.11
CA LEU A 26 11.14 -19.08 -27.18
C LEU A 26 12.29 -18.86 -28.16
N SER A 27 13.52 -18.69 -27.66
CA SER A 27 14.72 -18.63 -28.49
C SER A 27 14.90 -19.88 -29.35
N ALA A 28 14.75 -21.07 -28.77
CA ALA A 28 14.85 -22.32 -29.53
C ALA A 28 13.75 -22.46 -30.60
N VAL A 29 12.53 -21.97 -30.33
CA VAL A 29 11.46 -21.95 -31.34
C VAL A 29 11.76 -20.91 -32.43
N MET A 30 12.28 -19.73 -32.06
CA MET A 30 12.70 -18.70 -33.01
C MET A 30 13.76 -19.21 -33.99
N GLU A 31 14.83 -19.85 -33.47
CA GLU A 31 15.91 -20.45 -34.26
C GLU A 31 15.42 -21.52 -35.24
N ALA A 32 14.35 -22.25 -34.90
CA ALA A 32 13.76 -23.25 -35.78
C ALA A 32 12.98 -22.63 -36.95
N LEU A 33 12.36 -21.46 -36.74
CA LEU A 33 11.38 -20.89 -37.65
C LEU A 33 11.92 -19.73 -38.49
N GLU A 34 12.91 -18.97 -38.01
CA GLU A 34 13.32 -17.70 -38.62
C GLU A 34 13.82 -17.83 -40.08
N ASP A 35 14.33 -19.00 -40.44
CA ASP A 35 14.86 -19.32 -41.76
C ASP A 35 13.87 -20.09 -42.67
N ASP A 36 12.64 -20.36 -42.20
CA ASP A 36 11.65 -21.14 -42.97
C ASP A 36 11.18 -20.41 -44.24
N TYR A 37 11.17 -19.08 -44.21
CA TYR A 37 10.71 -18.24 -45.30
C TYR A 37 11.75 -17.17 -45.65
N PRO A 38 11.94 -16.88 -46.95
CA PRO A 38 12.92 -15.88 -47.36
C PRO A 38 12.53 -14.45 -46.93
N ASN A 39 11.23 -14.19 -46.78
CA ASN A 39 10.68 -12.90 -46.38
C ASN A 39 10.10 -13.07 -44.98
N SER A 40 10.79 -12.53 -43.98
CA SER A 40 10.37 -12.60 -42.58
C SER A 40 10.40 -11.21 -41.94
N ILE A 41 9.52 -11.00 -40.99
CA ILE A 41 9.48 -9.85 -40.09
C ILE A 41 9.17 -10.35 -38.67
N LYS A 42 9.86 -9.80 -37.68
CA LYS A 42 9.71 -10.15 -36.27
C LYS A 42 9.12 -8.97 -35.51
N LEU A 43 7.98 -9.15 -34.87
CA LEU A 43 7.21 -8.06 -34.24
C LEU A 43 6.72 -8.44 -32.84
N THR A 44 6.63 -7.48 -31.93
CA THR A 44 6.07 -7.74 -30.59
C THR A 44 5.08 -6.67 -30.13
N SER A 45 3.92 -7.06 -29.61
CA SER A 45 2.81 -6.16 -29.27
C SER A 45 2.87 -5.63 -27.83
N GLY A 46 4.03 -5.15 -27.34
CA GLY A 46 4.16 -4.47 -26.04
C GLY A 46 4.19 -5.40 -24.82
N ASP A 47 4.39 -4.79 -23.64
CA ASP A 47 4.65 -5.44 -22.35
C ASP A 47 5.83 -6.42 -22.40
N VAL A 48 6.94 -5.94 -22.98
CA VAL A 48 8.14 -6.78 -23.16
C VAL A 48 8.87 -7.07 -21.85
N TYR A 49 8.50 -6.37 -20.78
CA TYR A 49 8.91 -6.57 -19.38
C TYR A 49 7.80 -6.12 -18.43
N ILE A 50 7.85 -6.58 -17.18
CA ILE A 50 7.01 -6.13 -16.07
C ILE A 50 7.87 -5.98 -14.82
N SER A 51 7.51 -5.08 -13.90
CA SER A 51 8.13 -5.09 -12.56
C SER A 51 7.94 -6.43 -11.88
N GLY A 52 9.02 -6.95 -11.29
CA GLY A 52 9.02 -8.22 -10.59
C GLY A 52 10.45 -8.70 -10.36
N PRO A 53 10.64 -9.94 -9.86
CA PRO A 53 11.96 -10.42 -9.48
C PRO A 53 12.97 -10.48 -10.63
N PHE A 54 12.55 -10.84 -11.85
CA PHE A 54 13.42 -10.88 -13.03
C PHE A 54 13.89 -9.47 -13.41
N TYR A 55 12.94 -8.54 -13.55
CA TYR A 55 13.19 -7.13 -13.86
C TYR A 55 14.07 -6.46 -12.79
N GLY A 56 13.76 -6.73 -11.51
CA GLY A 56 14.48 -6.24 -10.35
C GLY A 56 15.93 -6.69 -10.30
N ALA A 57 16.18 -7.99 -10.48
CA ALA A 57 17.51 -8.59 -10.46
C ALA A 57 18.49 -7.94 -11.46
N SER A 58 18.00 -7.40 -12.58
CA SER A 58 18.83 -6.65 -13.52
C SER A 58 19.58 -5.49 -12.87
N ALA A 59 18.99 -4.82 -11.87
CA ALA A 59 19.64 -3.72 -11.17
C ALA A 59 20.89 -4.15 -10.39
N ASP A 60 20.92 -5.40 -9.92
CA ASP A 60 22.01 -5.92 -9.08
C ASP A 60 23.10 -6.60 -9.90
N ILE A 61 22.73 -7.20 -11.04
CA ILE A 61 23.68 -7.93 -11.90
C ILE A 61 24.36 -7.02 -12.94
N TYR A 62 23.82 -5.82 -13.21
CA TYR A 62 24.44 -4.81 -14.07
C TYR A 62 24.82 -3.56 -13.27
N ASP A 63 26.07 -3.13 -13.38
CA ASP A 63 26.65 -2.08 -12.53
C ASP A 63 26.72 -0.71 -13.23
N PHE A 64 26.62 0.33 -12.40
CA PHE A 64 26.80 1.73 -12.71
C PHE A 64 27.69 2.39 -11.63
N SER A 65 28.88 2.90 -11.99
CA SER A 65 29.86 3.35 -10.98
C SER A 65 29.51 4.66 -10.24
N GLU A 66 28.51 5.45 -10.67
CA GLU A 66 28.21 6.80 -10.08
C GLU A 66 26.72 7.28 -10.06
N GLN A 67 25.68 6.44 -10.26
CA GLN A 67 24.21 6.73 -10.24
C GLN A 67 23.39 5.43 -10.15
N SER A 68 22.10 5.54 -9.80
CA SER A 68 21.16 4.44 -9.54
C SER A 68 21.12 3.36 -10.63
N ALA A 69 21.13 2.10 -10.20
CA ALA A 69 20.95 0.94 -11.06
C ALA A 69 19.63 0.98 -11.87
N VAL A 70 19.67 0.44 -13.09
CA VAL A 70 18.52 0.40 -14.00
C VAL A 70 18.00 -1.04 -14.07
N SER A 71 16.80 -1.26 -13.53
CA SER A 71 16.08 -2.53 -13.67
C SER A 71 15.64 -2.77 -15.12
N GLY A 72 15.43 -4.04 -15.50
CA GLY A 72 14.98 -4.43 -16.84
C GLY A 72 16.05 -4.54 -17.93
N ILE A 73 17.33 -4.32 -17.63
CA ILE A 73 18.41 -4.44 -18.64
C ILE A 73 18.46 -5.84 -19.26
N ALA A 74 18.36 -6.90 -18.44
CA ALA A 74 18.37 -8.27 -18.98
C ALA A 74 17.20 -8.50 -19.93
N ASP A 75 16.01 -7.98 -19.60
CA ASP A 75 14.83 -8.05 -20.47
C ASP A 75 15.15 -7.45 -21.84
N ILE A 76 15.65 -6.22 -21.90
CA ILE A 76 15.98 -5.59 -23.19
C ILE A 76 17.10 -6.32 -23.94
N LEU A 77 18.12 -6.84 -23.24
CA LEU A 77 19.17 -7.62 -23.90
C LEU A 77 18.63 -8.92 -24.51
N ILE A 78 17.69 -9.60 -23.83
CA ILE A 78 16.98 -10.76 -24.37
C ILE A 78 16.15 -10.36 -25.59
N GLN A 79 15.38 -9.26 -25.51
CA GLN A 79 14.58 -8.78 -26.64
C GLN A 79 15.45 -8.37 -27.84
N ASN A 80 16.62 -7.77 -27.60
CA ASN A 80 17.59 -7.44 -28.65
C ASN A 80 18.12 -8.71 -29.34
N ALA A 81 18.39 -9.77 -28.58
CA ALA A 81 18.88 -11.04 -29.11
C ALA A 81 17.83 -11.76 -29.97
N TYR A 82 16.53 -11.63 -29.69
CA TYR A 82 15.48 -12.12 -30.59
C TYR A 82 15.44 -11.40 -31.94
N GLY A 83 15.98 -10.17 -32.01
CA GLY A 83 16.11 -9.41 -33.24
C GLY A 83 14.79 -8.83 -33.76
N TRP A 84 13.97 -8.26 -32.87
CA TRP A 84 12.72 -7.59 -33.27
C TRP A 84 12.95 -6.45 -34.26
N ASP A 85 12.07 -6.32 -35.25
CA ASP A 85 12.05 -5.19 -36.18
C ASP A 85 11.35 -3.96 -35.58
N ALA A 86 10.34 -4.19 -34.72
CA ALA A 86 9.65 -3.17 -33.95
C ALA A 86 8.89 -3.78 -32.77
N ALA A 87 8.62 -2.96 -31.75
CA ALA A 87 7.73 -3.27 -30.64
C ALA A 87 6.60 -2.23 -30.56
N ALA A 88 5.37 -2.64 -30.24
CA ALA A 88 4.35 -1.71 -29.77
C ALA A 88 4.65 -1.30 -28.32
N VAL A 89 4.14 -0.15 -27.88
CA VAL A 89 4.11 0.20 -26.46
C VAL A 89 2.95 -0.54 -25.79
N GLY A 90 3.16 -1.07 -24.59
CA GLY A 90 2.13 -1.58 -23.68
C GLY A 90 2.07 -0.77 -22.38
N ASN A 91 1.30 -1.22 -21.40
CA ASN A 91 1.18 -0.56 -20.09
C ASN A 91 2.41 -0.78 -19.21
N HIS A 92 3.00 -1.96 -19.23
CA HIS A 92 4.12 -2.32 -18.38
C HIS A 92 5.45 -1.73 -18.81
N GLU A 93 5.56 -1.18 -20.03
CA GLU A 93 6.63 -0.23 -20.35
C GLU A 93 6.70 0.93 -19.35
N PHE A 94 5.60 1.31 -18.71
CA PHE A 94 5.54 2.39 -17.71
C PHE A 94 5.56 1.89 -16.25
N SER A 95 5.97 0.65 -16.00
CA SER A 95 6.06 0.09 -14.63
C SER A 95 6.96 0.94 -13.71
N ALA A 96 7.95 1.63 -14.28
CA ALA A 96 8.82 2.58 -13.58
C ALA A 96 8.62 4.05 -14.02
N SER A 97 7.39 4.42 -14.43
CA SER A 97 7.05 5.70 -15.09
C SER A 97 7.66 5.92 -16.48
N ASP A 98 7.30 7.02 -17.15
CA ASP A 98 7.89 7.48 -18.42
C ASP A 98 9.42 7.57 -18.36
N THR A 99 9.97 8.15 -17.29
CA THR A 99 11.44 8.25 -17.12
C THR A 99 12.12 6.89 -16.98
N GLY A 100 11.48 5.92 -16.33
CA GLY A 100 11.99 4.56 -16.22
C GLY A 100 12.03 3.89 -17.60
N PHE A 101 10.92 3.98 -18.34
CA PHE A 101 10.82 3.48 -19.72
C PHE A 101 11.95 4.04 -20.59
N PHE A 102 12.08 5.37 -20.64
CA PHE A 102 13.02 6.03 -21.52
C PHE A 102 14.48 5.74 -21.17
N ASN A 103 14.82 5.68 -19.88
CA ASN A 103 16.18 5.34 -19.46
C ASN A 103 16.53 3.89 -19.80
N LEU A 104 15.55 2.99 -19.76
CA LEU A 104 15.76 1.59 -20.10
C LEU A 104 15.94 1.38 -21.60
N ILE A 105 15.22 2.10 -22.46
CA ILE A 105 15.36 1.94 -23.92
C ILE A 105 16.47 2.82 -24.53
N ALA A 106 17.08 3.71 -23.75
CA ALA A 106 18.19 4.55 -24.20
C ALA A 106 19.54 3.84 -24.04
N PRO A 107 20.51 4.09 -24.95
CA PRO A 107 21.86 3.59 -24.78
C PRO A 107 22.55 4.30 -23.62
N ASN A 108 23.31 3.57 -22.82
CA ASN A 108 24.06 4.12 -21.70
C ASN A 108 25.50 3.58 -21.67
N PRO A 109 26.50 4.41 -22.07
CA PRO A 109 27.89 3.99 -22.15
C PRO A 109 28.56 3.82 -20.79
N ASN A 110 27.86 3.99 -19.66
CA ASN A 110 28.41 3.81 -18.31
C ASN A 110 27.94 2.51 -17.64
N ILE A 111 26.87 1.89 -18.12
CA ILE A 111 26.38 0.61 -17.59
C ILE A 111 27.26 -0.54 -18.09
N ARG A 112 27.61 -1.48 -17.22
CA ARG A 112 28.45 -2.64 -17.54
C ARG A 112 27.86 -3.92 -16.95
N ASN A 113 28.37 -5.06 -17.42
CA ASN A 113 28.24 -6.34 -16.72
C ASN A 113 28.79 -6.17 -15.29
N GLY A 114 27.93 -6.33 -14.28
CA GLY A 114 28.26 -6.10 -12.87
C GLY A 114 28.87 -7.34 -12.20
N GLU A 115 29.30 -7.17 -10.94
CA GLU A 115 29.86 -8.26 -10.14
C GLU A 115 28.81 -9.32 -9.76
N GLY A 116 27.52 -8.98 -9.79
CA GLY A 116 26.39 -9.88 -9.58
C GLY A 116 26.15 -10.90 -10.71
N GLY A 117 26.96 -10.87 -11.78
CA GLY A 117 26.95 -11.92 -12.82
C GLY A 117 26.20 -11.55 -14.11
N GLY A 118 25.91 -10.28 -14.36
CA GLY A 118 25.29 -9.82 -15.60
C GLY A 118 26.18 -10.07 -16.82
N VAL A 119 25.57 -10.29 -17.98
CA VAL A 119 26.25 -10.57 -19.27
C VAL A 119 25.52 -9.91 -20.44
N GLY A 120 26.08 -9.94 -21.65
CA GLY A 120 25.44 -9.36 -22.84
C GLY A 120 25.75 -7.88 -23.10
N ILE A 121 26.45 -7.19 -22.19
CA ILE A 121 26.97 -5.83 -22.45
C ILE A 121 28.41 -5.90 -22.97
N ASP A 122 28.68 -5.29 -24.13
CA ASP A 122 30.05 -5.06 -24.60
C ASP A 122 30.74 -4.02 -23.68
N PRO A 123 31.80 -4.40 -22.95
CA PRO A 123 32.48 -3.49 -22.03
C PRO A 123 33.11 -2.26 -22.70
N ALA A 124 33.37 -2.32 -24.01
CA ALA A 124 33.91 -1.20 -24.78
C ALA A 124 32.84 -0.15 -25.16
N VAL A 125 31.57 -0.54 -25.21
CA VAL A 125 30.45 0.31 -25.65
C VAL A 125 29.57 0.71 -24.46
N GLY A 126 29.30 -0.21 -23.54
CA GLY A 126 28.28 -0.07 -22.51
C GLY A 126 26.91 -0.54 -22.99
N TYR A 127 25.88 -0.34 -22.17
CA TYR A 127 24.51 -0.78 -22.46
C TYR A 127 23.99 -0.15 -23.76
N PRO A 128 23.51 -0.96 -24.73
CA PRO A 128 23.16 -0.46 -26.06
C PRO A 128 21.75 0.16 -26.16
N GLY A 129 20.91 0.03 -25.12
CA GLY A 129 19.47 0.32 -25.21
C GLY A 129 18.77 -0.68 -26.13
N THR A 130 17.64 -0.30 -26.73
CA THR A 130 16.91 -1.18 -27.66
C THR A 130 17.52 -1.18 -29.05
N SER A 131 17.60 -2.35 -29.69
CA SER A 131 17.95 -2.50 -31.11
C SER A 131 16.78 -2.16 -32.05
N PHE A 132 15.59 -1.96 -31.49
CA PHE A 132 14.33 -1.74 -32.21
C PHE A 132 13.62 -0.44 -31.75
N PRO A 133 12.72 0.11 -32.59
CA PRO A 133 11.83 1.21 -32.24
C PRO A 133 10.60 0.73 -31.46
N TYR A 134 10.08 1.62 -30.59
CA TYR A 134 8.78 1.47 -29.95
C TYR A 134 7.71 2.31 -30.67
N LEU A 135 6.55 1.70 -30.94
CA LEU A 135 5.48 2.28 -31.76
C LEU A 135 4.21 2.56 -30.94
N ALA A 136 3.71 3.81 -31.03
CA ALA A 136 2.38 4.19 -30.55
C ALA A 136 1.90 5.49 -31.22
N SER A 137 0.86 5.40 -32.06
CA SER A 137 0.27 6.54 -32.77
C SER A 137 -0.55 7.46 -31.87
N ASN A 138 -1.01 6.94 -30.74
CA ASN A 138 -1.87 7.64 -29.78
C ASN A 138 -1.14 8.22 -28.56
N LEU A 139 0.20 8.29 -28.60
CA LEU A 139 1.03 8.92 -27.58
C LEU A 139 1.73 10.17 -28.12
N ASP A 140 1.59 11.29 -27.40
CA ASP A 140 2.33 12.53 -27.64
C ASP A 140 3.45 12.71 -26.62
N TYR A 141 4.68 12.51 -27.09
CA TYR A 141 5.91 12.63 -26.30
C TYR A 141 6.44 14.08 -26.19
N SER A 142 5.73 15.09 -26.71
CA SER A 142 6.24 16.49 -26.72
C SER A 142 6.45 17.10 -25.33
N GLY A 143 5.78 16.56 -24.30
CA GLY A 143 5.97 16.95 -22.90
C GLY A 143 7.03 16.14 -22.15
N ALA A 144 7.52 15.05 -22.73
CA ALA A 144 8.43 14.11 -22.08
C ALA A 144 9.87 14.64 -21.98
N THR A 145 10.59 14.19 -20.95
CA THR A 145 12.04 14.41 -20.83
C THR A 145 12.79 13.22 -21.41
N ILE A 146 13.44 13.42 -22.56
CA ILE A 146 14.12 12.35 -23.30
C ILE A 146 15.61 12.28 -22.89
N PRO A 147 16.11 11.12 -22.42
CA PRO A 147 17.52 10.94 -22.08
C PRO A 147 18.42 10.95 -23.32
N PRO A 148 19.73 11.17 -23.14
CA PRO A 148 20.67 11.16 -24.26
C PRO A 148 20.65 9.83 -25.02
N GLY A 149 20.56 9.90 -26.35
CA GLY A 149 20.62 8.72 -27.23
C GLY A 149 19.25 8.15 -27.63
N LEU A 150 18.18 8.44 -26.89
CA LEU A 150 16.81 8.14 -27.30
C LEU A 150 16.27 9.23 -28.22
N ASN A 151 15.60 8.84 -29.31
CA ASN A 151 15.08 9.78 -30.31
C ASN A 151 13.56 9.64 -30.48
N ILE A 152 12.84 10.76 -30.57
CA ILE A 152 11.47 10.77 -31.08
C ILE A 152 11.57 10.99 -32.60
N VAL A 153 11.04 10.05 -33.37
CA VAL A 153 11.14 10.03 -34.84
C VAL A 153 9.74 10.20 -35.44
N GLU A 154 9.64 10.95 -36.54
CA GLU A 154 8.39 11.06 -37.30
C GLU A 154 7.95 9.70 -37.82
N GLY A 155 6.63 9.47 -37.95
CA GLY A 155 6.10 8.24 -38.51
C GLY A 155 6.50 8.00 -39.96
N GLY A 156 6.43 6.74 -40.39
CA GLY A 156 6.71 6.31 -41.75
C GLY A 156 8.17 6.47 -42.16
N GLN A 157 9.09 6.43 -41.20
CA GLN A 157 10.53 6.33 -41.44
C GLN A 157 11.00 4.87 -41.34
N ASN A 158 12.21 4.56 -41.82
CA ASN A 158 12.79 3.24 -41.56
C ASN A 158 12.95 3.00 -40.06
N ALA A 159 12.84 1.74 -39.63
CA ALA A 159 13.07 1.34 -38.23
C ALA A 159 14.46 1.80 -37.74
N GLN A 160 14.51 2.36 -36.54
CA GLN A 160 15.75 2.85 -35.91
C GLN A 160 15.85 2.35 -34.47
N PRO A 161 17.01 1.88 -34.02
CA PRO A 161 17.22 1.51 -32.62
C PRO A 161 17.04 2.72 -31.71
N ASN A 162 16.70 2.49 -30.44
CA ASN A 162 16.58 3.55 -29.43
C ASN A 162 15.65 4.69 -29.90
N SER A 163 14.45 4.37 -30.39
CA SER A 163 13.53 5.40 -30.88
C SER A 163 12.06 5.15 -30.54
N LEU A 164 11.32 6.25 -30.43
CA LEU A 164 9.87 6.31 -30.22
C LEU A 164 9.23 6.92 -31.47
N THR A 165 8.21 6.27 -32.02
CA THR A 165 7.49 6.78 -33.20
C THR A 165 6.05 6.25 -33.27
N SER A 166 5.26 6.72 -34.22
CA SER A 166 3.91 6.22 -34.51
C SER A 166 3.92 5.00 -35.43
N SER A 167 4.82 5.00 -36.41
CA SER A 167 4.97 3.93 -37.39
C SER A 167 6.37 3.87 -38.00
N VAL A 168 6.72 2.72 -38.58
CA VAL A 168 7.95 2.50 -39.33
C VAL A 168 7.69 1.79 -40.66
N VAL A 169 8.68 1.86 -41.54
CA VAL A 169 8.73 1.13 -42.81
C VAL A 169 9.87 0.12 -42.74
N VAL A 170 9.53 -1.16 -42.89
CA VAL A 170 10.49 -2.27 -42.91
C VAL A 170 10.65 -2.76 -44.35
N ASP A 171 11.88 -2.83 -44.84
CA ASP A 171 12.21 -3.41 -46.14
C ASP A 171 12.41 -4.92 -45.98
N VAL A 172 11.55 -5.71 -46.62
CA VAL A 172 11.65 -7.17 -46.63
C VAL A 172 11.91 -7.62 -48.07
N ASN A 173 13.20 -7.80 -48.39
CA ASN A 173 13.68 -8.19 -49.71
C ASN A 173 13.17 -7.30 -50.86
N GLY A 174 13.12 -5.98 -50.63
CA GLY A 174 12.71 -4.98 -51.62
C GLY A 174 11.19 -4.70 -51.67
N GLU A 175 10.39 -5.33 -50.81
CA GLU A 175 9.01 -4.93 -50.53
C GLU A 175 8.95 -4.10 -49.25
N SER A 176 8.21 -3.00 -49.26
CA SER A 176 8.06 -2.12 -48.10
C SER A 176 6.81 -2.48 -47.31
N ILE A 177 6.98 -2.81 -46.03
CA ILE A 177 5.91 -3.13 -45.08
C ILE A 177 5.78 -1.96 -44.10
N GLY A 178 4.59 -1.39 -44.01
CA GLY A 178 4.27 -0.38 -42.99
C GLY A 178 3.87 -1.07 -41.69
N VAL A 179 4.45 -0.65 -40.57
CA VAL A 179 4.11 -1.15 -39.24
C VAL A 179 3.78 0.04 -38.36
N LEU A 180 2.59 0.08 -37.75
CA LEU A 180 2.19 1.13 -36.83
C LEU A 180 1.69 0.55 -35.50
N GLY A 181 1.85 1.31 -34.43
CA GLY A 181 1.48 0.88 -33.07
C GLY A 181 0.32 1.68 -32.50
N ALA A 182 -0.48 1.09 -31.61
CA ALA A 182 -1.43 1.82 -30.76
C ALA A 182 -1.61 1.15 -29.40
N VAL A 183 -1.86 1.96 -28.37
CA VAL A 183 -2.08 1.49 -27.00
C VAL A 183 -3.52 1.69 -26.57
N THR A 184 -3.94 1.07 -25.48
CA THR A 184 -5.29 1.29 -24.94
C THR A 184 -5.57 2.79 -24.69
N PRO A 185 -6.72 3.35 -25.13
CA PRO A 185 -7.04 4.77 -24.93
C PRO A 185 -7.14 5.19 -23.46
N TYR A 186 -7.34 4.25 -22.54
CA TYR A 186 -7.42 4.50 -21.10
C TYR A 186 -6.10 4.22 -20.35
N LEU A 187 -4.97 4.13 -21.06
CA LEU A 187 -3.64 3.86 -20.49
C LEU A 187 -3.32 4.68 -19.21
N PRO A 188 -3.64 6.00 -19.11
CA PRO A 188 -3.36 6.77 -17.88
C PRO A 188 -4.05 6.23 -16.62
N ALA A 189 -5.10 5.42 -16.75
CA ALA A 189 -5.79 4.81 -15.64
C ALA A 189 -5.10 3.55 -15.10
N ILE A 190 -4.23 2.92 -15.90
CA ILE A 190 -3.57 1.64 -15.57
C ILE A 190 -2.03 1.74 -15.55
N ALA A 191 -1.48 2.88 -15.98
CA ALA A 191 -0.04 3.08 -16.12
C ALA A 191 0.37 4.53 -15.80
N ASN A 192 1.54 4.69 -15.20
CA ASN A 192 2.10 6.02 -14.92
C ASN A 192 2.85 6.58 -16.13
N ILE A 193 2.12 7.16 -17.08
CA ILE A 193 2.70 7.71 -18.33
C ILE A 193 3.41 9.08 -18.17
N GLY A 194 3.53 9.58 -16.93
CA GLY A 194 4.26 10.81 -16.62
C GLY A 194 3.82 12.03 -17.45
N ASN A 195 4.74 12.61 -18.21
CA ASN A 195 4.46 13.82 -19.01
C ASN A 195 4.01 13.53 -20.46
N ILE A 196 3.72 12.28 -20.78
CA ILE A 196 3.15 11.86 -22.07
C ILE A 196 1.65 12.18 -22.06
N ARG A 197 1.10 12.55 -23.22
CA ARG A 197 -0.34 12.78 -23.38
C ARG A 197 -0.97 11.76 -24.32
N MET A 198 -2.19 11.35 -24.00
CA MET A 198 -3.03 10.59 -24.93
C MET A 198 -3.58 11.52 -26.00
N THR A 199 -3.43 11.18 -27.27
CA THR A 199 -4.06 11.93 -28.37
C THR A 199 -5.55 11.62 -28.53
N THR A 200 -6.01 10.52 -27.92
CA THR A 200 -7.42 10.08 -27.85
C THR A 200 -8.26 10.88 -26.84
N GLY A 201 -7.62 11.74 -26.03
CA GLY A 201 -8.25 12.56 -25.00
C GLY A 201 -8.38 11.88 -23.64
N ASP A 202 -8.64 12.68 -22.60
CA ASP A 202 -8.51 12.26 -21.19
C ASP A 202 -9.79 11.62 -20.58
N ASN A 203 -10.86 11.46 -21.37
CA ASN A 203 -12.17 11.01 -20.87
C ASN A 203 -12.46 9.51 -21.08
N ILE A 204 -11.50 8.76 -21.64
CA ILE A 204 -11.66 7.33 -21.87
C ILE A 204 -11.17 6.54 -20.66
N THR A 205 -12.01 5.64 -20.17
CA THR A 205 -11.73 4.74 -19.04
C THR A 205 -12.02 3.31 -19.44
N ALA A 206 -11.61 2.33 -18.64
CA ALA A 206 -11.96 0.92 -18.87
C ALA A 206 -13.49 0.68 -18.91
N ALA A 207 -14.30 1.53 -18.25
CA ALA A 207 -15.76 1.46 -18.27
C ALA A 207 -16.40 2.15 -19.50
N THR A 208 -15.61 2.83 -20.32
CA THR A 208 -16.11 3.45 -21.56
C THR A 208 -16.55 2.36 -22.53
N PRO A 209 -17.74 2.47 -23.17
CA PRO A 209 -18.21 1.45 -24.10
C PRO A 209 -17.20 1.17 -25.22
N ILE A 210 -16.96 -0.11 -25.53
CA ILE A 210 -15.99 -0.56 -26.56
C ILE A 210 -16.15 0.23 -27.87
N ALA A 211 -17.37 0.45 -28.34
CA ALA A 211 -17.62 1.21 -29.57
C ALA A 211 -17.04 2.63 -29.55
N THR A 212 -17.08 3.31 -28.39
CA THR A 212 -16.50 4.65 -28.21
C THR A 212 -14.97 4.59 -28.12
N GLN A 213 -14.41 3.55 -27.49
CA GLN A 213 -12.95 3.35 -27.46
C GLN A 213 -12.42 3.09 -28.88
N VAL A 214 -13.13 2.28 -29.68
CA VAL A 214 -12.79 2.01 -31.08
C VAL A 214 -12.91 3.26 -31.95
N GLU A 215 -13.94 4.10 -31.75
CA GLU A 215 -14.12 5.34 -32.50
C GLU A 215 -12.89 6.26 -32.37
N VAL A 216 -12.39 6.49 -31.15
CA VAL A 216 -11.21 7.34 -30.93
C VAL A 216 -9.91 6.72 -31.44
N LEU A 217 -9.78 5.39 -31.42
CA LEU A 217 -8.65 4.68 -32.01
C LEU A 217 -8.62 4.87 -33.53
N ILE A 218 -9.76 4.71 -34.20
CA ILE A 218 -9.88 4.91 -35.65
C ILE A 218 -9.50 6.34 -36.04
N GLU A 219 -10.01 7.35 -35.31
CA GLU A 219 -9.68 8.75 -35.55
C GLU A 219 -8.16 9.02 -35.43
N ASN A 220 -7.49 8.38 -34.48
CA ASN A 220 -6.05 8.55 -34.28
C ASN A 220 -5.19 7.76 -35.30
N LEU A 221 -5.60 6.56 -35.68
CA LEU A 221 -4.85 5.69 -36.59
C LEU A 221 -4.87 6.22 -38.04
N THR A 222 -6.01 6.77 -38.47
CA THR A 222 -6.26 7.11 -39.88
C THR A 222 -5.18 8.05 -40.48
N PRO A 223 -4.77 9.16 -39.84
CA PRO A 223 -3.75 10.05 -40.40
C PRO A 223 -2.38 9.38 -40.61
N GLU A 224 -2.00 8.45 -39.73
CA GLU A 224 -0.74 7.72 -39.84
C GLU A 224 -0.80 6.70 -40.99
N VAL A 225 -1.91 5.98 -41.12
CA VAL A 225 -2.16 5.07 -42.24
C VAL A 225 -2.14 5.83 -43.57
N GLU A 226 -2.77 7.00 -43.65
CA GLU A 226 -2.73 7.86 -44.83
C GLU A 226 -1.31 8.31 -45.18
N THR A 227 -0.46 8.52 -44.17
CA THR A 227 0.96 8.86 -44.35
C THR A 227 1.71 7.70 -45.00
N LEU A 228 1.53 6.47 -44.52
CA LEU A 228 2.15 5.27 -45.11
C LEU A 228 1.67 5.04 -46.54
N VAL A 229 0.37 5.12 -46.80
CA VAL A 229 -0.22 4.96 -48.13
C VAL A 229 0.28 6.03 -49.10
N ALA A 230 0.43 7.28 -48.65
CA ALA A 230 0.97 8.36 -49.48
C ALA A 230 2.43 8.13 -49.89
N GLN A 231 3.18 7.30 -49.17
CA GLN A 231 4.53 6.85 -49.54
C GLN A 231 4.52 5.70 -50.55
N GLY A 232 3.34 5.15 -50.89
CA GLY A 232 3.18 4.02 -51.80
C GLY A 232 3.25 2.66 -51.11
N ILE A 233 3.16 2.63 -49.78
CA ILE A 233 3.10 1.39 -48.99
C ILE A 233 1.69 0.81 -49.10
N ASN A 234 1.62 -0.48 -49.41
CA ASN A 234 0.35 -1.18 -49.63
C ASN A 234 0.20 -2.46 -48.79
N LYS A 235 1.12 -2.70 -47.85
CA LYS A 235 1.07 -3.81 -46.89
C LYS A 235 1.25 -3.18 -45.51
N ILE A 236 0.21 -3.17 -44.68
CA ILE A 236 0.19 -2.44 -43.42
C ILE A 236 -0.23 -3.37 -42.28
N ILE A 237 0.62 -3.43 -41.25
CA ILE A 237 0.43 -4.20 -40.02
C ILE A 237 0.21 -3.23 -38.85
N LEU A 238 -0.93 -3.32 -38.20
CA LEU A 238 -1.23 -2.61 -36.95
C LEU A 238 -0.89 -3.51 -35.76
N MET A 239 0.05 -3.10 -34.92
CA MET A 239 0.29 -3.71 -33.61
C MET A 239 -0.47 -2.92 -32.55
N THR A 240 -1.24 -3.60 -31.71
CA THR A 240 -2.01 -2.97 -30.64
C THR A 240 -1.77 -3.63 -29.30
N HIS A 241 -1.92 -2.85 -28.24
CA HIS A 241 -1.90 -3.34 -26.87
C HIS A 241 -3.13 -2.81 -26.12
N LEU A 242 -4.28 -3.46 -26.29
CA LEU A 242 -5.61 -2.92 -25.89
C LEU A 242 -6.22 -3.56 -24.65
N GLN A 243 -5.51 -4.47 -23.98
CA GLN A 243 -5.93 -5.21 -22.77
C GLN A 243 -7.05 -6.24 -22.99
N GLU A 244 -7.96 -5.99 -23.95
CA GLU A 244 -9.11 -6.84 -24.22
C GLU A 244 -9.17 -7.23 -25.70
N ALA A 245 -9.20 -8.54 -25.97
CA ALA A 245 -9.34 -9.08 -27.32
C ALA A 245 -10.64 -8.61 -27.99
N GLU A 246 -11.71 -8.40 -27.22
CA GLU A 246 -12.99 -7.90 -27.71
C GLU A 246 -12.90 -6.48 -28.29
N ILE A 247 -12.00 -5.64 -27.75
CA ILE A 247 -11.74 -4.30 -28.30
C ILE A 247 -11.01 -4.43 -29.65
N GLU A 248 -10.05 -5.33 -29.74
CA GLU A 248 -9.29 -5.60 -30.97
C GLU A 248 -10.17 -6.18 -32.08
N GLN A 249 -11.07 -7.11 -31.74
CA GLN A 249 -12.08 -7.63 -32.66
C GLN A 249 -13.05 -6.54 -33.14
N ALA A 250 -13.48 -5.66 -32.24
CA ALA A 250 -14.34 -4.53 -32.61
C ALA A 250 -13.58 -3.50 -33.47
N LEU A 251 -12.29 -3.28 -33.21
CA LEU A 251 -11.42 -2.43 -34.01
C LEU A 251 -11.20 -3.02 -35.42
N ALA A 252 -10.93 -4.32 -35.53
CA ALA A 252 -10.81 -5.01 -36.82
C ALA A 252 -12.09 -4.85 -37.66
N GLN A 253 -13.27 -5.04 -37.05
CA GLN A 253 -14.55 -4.82 -37.73
C GLN A 253 -14.73 -3.36 -38.16
N ALA A 254 -14.36 -2.38 -37.32
CA ALA A 254 -14.47 -0.96 -37.65
C ALA A 254 -13.52 -0.54 -38.79
N ILE A 255 -12.30 -1.09 -38.84
CA ILE A 255 -11.34 -0.90 -39.93
C ILE A 255 -11.93 -1.39 -41.26
N VAL A 256 -12.56 -2.57 -41.25
CA VAL A 256 -13.27 -3.13 -42.40
C VAL A 256 -14.43 -2.23 -42.82
N ASP A 257 -15.30 -1.87 -41.89
CA ASP A 257 -16.51 -1.08 -42.16
C ASP A 257 -16.18 0.32 -42.72
N GLN A 258 -15.03 0.89 -42.33
CA GLN A 258 -14.56 2.20 -42.77
C GLN A 258 -13.56 2.13 -43.94
N ASN A 259 -13.24 0.93 -44.42
CA ASN A 259 -12.31 0.68 -45.52
C ASN A 259 -10.94 1.35 -45.30
N ILE A 260 -10.41 1.23 -44.08
CA ILE A 260 -9.07 1.70 -43.73
C ILE A 260 -8.07 0.63 -44.21
N PRO A 261 -7.01 1.01 -44.97
CA PRO A 261 -6.09 0.06 -45.59
C PRO A 261 -5.08 -0.48 -44.57
N ILE A 262 -5.54 -1.42 -43.74
CA ILE A 262 -4.74 -2.20 -42.81
C ILE A 262 -5.06 -3.67 -43.08
N ASP A 263 -4.03 -4.48 -43.29
CA ASP A 263 -4.18 -5.89 -43.71
C ASP A 263 -4.18 -6.85 -42.53
N ILE A 264 -3.44 -6.49 -41.47
CA ILE A 264 -3.22 -7.34 -40.30
C ILE A 264 -3.33 -6.50 -39.02
N LEU A 265 -4.07 -7.00 -38.04
CA LEU A 265 -4.13 -6.48 -36.68
C LEU A 265 -3.48 -7.51 -35.75
N MET A 266 -2.44 -7.10 -35.03
CA MET A 266 -1.76 -7.90 -34.02
C MET A 266 -2.15 -7.38 -32.64
N GLY A 267 -2.78 -8.22 -31.82
CA GLY A 267 -3.22 -7.87 -30.47
C GLY A 267 -2.12 -7.96 -29.40
N GLY A 268 -2.47 -7.53 -28.19
CA GLY A 268 -1.64 -7.57 -26.98
C GLY A 268 -2.40 -7.08 -25.73
N GLY A 269 -1.94 -7.47 -24.55
CA GLY A 269 -2.52 -7.11 -23.25
C GLY A 269 -3.65 -8.03 -22.77
N SER A 270 -4.18 -8.89 -23.64
CA SER A 270 -5.29 -9.79 -23.29
C SER A 270 -4.84 -11.16 -22.77
N HIS A 271 -3.56 -11.49 -22.91
CA HIS A 271 -2.95 -12.78 -22.55
C HIS A 271 -3.71 -13.97 -23.19
N ARG A 272 -4.33 -13.76 -24.35
CA ARG A 272 -5.12 -14.79 -25.03
C ARG A 272 -4.32 -15.46 -26.12
N VAL A 273 -3.98 -16.72 -25.92
CA VAL A 273 -3.56 -17.58 -27.03
C VAL A 273 -4.70 -17.73 -28.05
N MET A 274 -4.39 -17.45 -29.31
CA MET A 274 -5.26 -17.76 -30.45
C MET A 274 -4.72 -19.02 -31.12
N ALA A 275 -5.59 -19.99 -31.41
CA ALA A 275 -5.20 -21.22 -32.08
C ALA A 275 -6.37 -21.86 -32.83
N SER A 276 -6.08 -22.66 -33.84
CA SER A 276 -7.03 -23.58 -34.45
C SER A 276 -7.21 -24.83 -33.59
N PRO A 277 -8.36 -25.54 -33.67
CA PRO A 277 -8.64 -26.71 -32.81
C PRO A 277 -7.64 -27.87 -32.91
N GLU A 278 -6.87 -27.95 -34.00
CA GLU A 278 -5.87 -29.00 -34.23
C GLU A 278 -4.46 -28.57 -33.80
N ASP A 279 -4.26 -27.31 -33.42
CA ASP A 279 -2.95 -26.77 -33.06
C ASP A 279 -2.50 -27.33 -31.71
N PRO A 280 -1.25 -27.80 -31.59
CA PRO A 280 -0.76 -28.40 -30.37
C PRO A 280 -0.37 -27.33 -29.35
N LEU A 281 -1.26 -27.08 -28.40
CA LEU A 281 -1.02 -26.22 -27.24
C LEU A 281 -0.20 -26.91 -26.14
N ARG A 282 0.30 -26.12 -25.19
CA ARG A 282 0.98 -26.65 -24.00
C ARG A 282 0.01 -27.50 -23.16
N ALA A 283 0.53 -28.50 -22.46
CA ALA A 283 -0.31 -29.39 -21.65
C ALA A 283 -0.93 -28.68 -20.42
N ASP A 284 -0.30 -27.60 -19.97
CA ASP A 284 -0.77 -26.71 -18.91
C ASP A 284 -1.68 -25.59 -19.41
N GLU A 285 -2.02 -25.56 -20.71
CA GLU A 285 -2.93 -24.59 -21.29
C GLU A 285 -4.39 -24.89 -20.93
N THR A 286 -5.03 -23.99 -20.17
CA THR A 286 -6.41 -24.16 -19.70
C THR A 286 -7.36 -23.21 -20.44
N GLN A 287 -8.26 -23.81 -21.23
CA GLN A 287 -9.29 -23.09 -22.00
C GLN A 287 -10.64 -23.19 -21.29
N THR A 288 -10.90 -22.29 -20.33
CA THR A 288 -12.15 -22.24 -19.56
C THR A 288 -12.86 -20.91 -19.74
N GLN A 289 -14.19 -20.91 -19.78
CA GLN A 289 -14.97 -19.67 -19.86
C GLN A 289 -14.56 -18.68 -18.75
N PRO A 290 -14.45 -17.38 -19.07
CA PRO A 290 -14.81 -16.76 -20.35
C PRO A 290 -13.73 -16.88 -21.45
N ARG A 291 -12.53 -17.37 -21.13
CA ARG A 291 -11.41 -17.59 -22.06
C ARG A 291 -11.65 -18.83 -22.93
N LEU A 292 -12.34 -18.61 -24.05
CA LEU A 292 -12.51 -19.61 -25.10
C LEU A 292 -11.52 -19.36 -26.23
N LEU A 293 -11.05 -20.46 -26.84
CA LEU A 293 -10.13 -20.43 -27.98
C LEU A 293 -10.72 -19.60 -29.13
N ILE A 294 -9.96 -18.60 -29.58
CA ILE A 294 -10.25 -17.81 -30.77
C ILE A 294 -9.42 -18.40 -31.93
N PRO A 295 -10.01 -18.62 -33.13
CA PRO A 295 -9.28 -19.14 -34.29
C PRO A 295 -8.07 -18.28 -34.66
N TYR A 296 -6.97 -18.91 -35.04
CA TYR A 296 -5.77 -18.24 -35.52
C TYR A 296 -5.57 -18.47 -37.04
N PRO A 297 -5.44 -17.41 -37.86
CA PRO A 297 -5.89 -16.05 -37.60
C PRO A 297 -7.44 -15.97 -37.57
N GLN A 298 -7.98 -14.86 -37.06
CA GLN A 298 -9.41 -14.54 -37.20
C GLN A 298 -9.62 -13.56 -38.36
N GLU A 299 -10.42 -13.95 -39.35
CA GLU A 299 -10.74 -13.12 -40.52
C GLU A 299 -11.95 -12.21 -40.27
N PHE A 300 -11.81 -10.93 -40.65
CA PHE A 300 -12.90 -9.96 -40.73
C PHE A 300 -12.99 -9.41 -42.16
N SER A 301 -14.19 -9.42 -42.75
CA SER A 301 -14.40 -9.03 -44.14
C SER A 301 -15.68 -8.20 -44.34
N GLY A 302 -15.62 -7.24 -45.28
CA GLY A 302 -16.72 -6.32 -45.56
C GLY A 302 -16.46 -5.49 -46.81
N GLY A 303 -17.35 -5.60 -47.79
CA GLY A 303 -17.11 -4.98 -49.11
C GLY A 303 -15.90 -5.61 -49.80
N ASP A 304 -14.92 -4.78 -50.15
CA ASP A 304 -13.66 -5.19 -50.78
C ASP A 304 -12.49 -5.25 -49.77
N ASN A 305 -12.71 -4.93 -48.48
CA ASN A 305 -11.66 -4.92 -47.45
C ASN A 305 -11.70 -6.22 -46.60
N THR A 306 -10.53 -6.77 -46.30
CA THR A 306 -10.35 -7.94 -45.43
C THR A 306 -9.14 -7.71 -44.52
N ILE A 307 -9.30 -7.94 -43.22
CA ILE A 307 -8.23 -7.87 -42.23
C ILE A 307 -8.14 -9.17 -41.44
N TYR A 308 -6.92 -9.56 -41.07
CA TYR A 308 -6.66 -10.73 -40.23
C TYR A 308 -6.20 -10.28 -38.84
N TYR A 309 -6.92 -10.70 -37.82
CA TYR A 309 -6.56 -10.51 -36.42
C TYR A 309 -5.75 -11.72 -35.92
N VAL A 310 -4.60 -11.45 -35.31
CA VAL A 310 -3.74 -12.43 -34.64
C VAL A 310 -3.36 -11.94 -33.25
N ASN A 311 -3.17 -12.87 -32.33
CA ASN A 311 -2.67 -12.61 -30.98
C ASN A 311 -1.93 -13.86 -30.49
N THR A 312 -1.12 -13.72 -29.44
CA THR A 312 -0.45 -14.85 -28.79
C THR A 312 -0.67 -14.81 -27.28
N ASP A 313 -0.27 -15.87 -26.58
CA ASP A 313 -0.24 -15.86 -25.11
C ASP A 313 0.94 -15.03 -24.57
N ALA A 314 0.85 -14.73 -23.28
CA ALA A 314 1.87 -14.05 -22.49
C ALA A 314 3.05 -14.95 -22.04
N ASN A 315 3.99 -14.35 -21.31
CA ASN A 315 5.02 -15.03 -20.50
C ASN A 315 5.98 -15.92 -21.30
N TYR A 316 6.31 -15.55 -22.54
CA TYR A 316 7.17 -16.32 -23.44
C TYR A 316 6.65 -17.75 -23.74
N ARG A 317 5.38 -18.05 -23.44
CA ARG A 317 4.84 -19.43 -23.55
C ARG A 317 4.70 -19.91 -25.00
N TYR A 318 4.54 -18.96 -25.93
CA TYR A 318 4.40 -19.22 -27.35
C TYR A 318 5.13 -18.17 -28.19
N LEU A 319 5.77 -18.62 -29.29
CA LEU A 319 6.07 -17.78 -30.44
C LEU A 319 5.02 -18.09 -31.51
N SER A 320 4.27 -17.10 -31.96
CA SER A 320 3.24 -17.31 -32.98
C SER A 320 3.73 -16.92 -34.36
N GLN A 321 3.35 -17.70 -35.37
CA GLN A 321 3.72 -17.43 -36.77
C GLN A 321 2.46 -17.16 -37.59
N PHE A 322 2.45 -16.14 -38.44
CA PHE A 322 1.41 -15.96 -39.47
C PHE A 322 2.08 -15.85 -40.83
N VAL A 323 1.60 -16.62 -41.81
CA VAL A 323 2.22 -16.68 -43.15
C VAL A 323 1.24 -16.28 -44.27
N PRO A 324 0.88 -14.99 -44.38
CA PRO A 324 0.04 -14.49 -45.47
C PRO A 324 0.78 -14.42 -46.81
N THR A 325 0.02 -14.57 -47.89
CA THR A 325 0.46 -14.33 -49.26
C THR A 325 -0.31 -13.16 -49.85
N PHE A 326 0.42 -12.11 -50.18
CA PHE A 326 -0.06 -10.88 -50.78
C PHE A 326 -0.01 -10.93 -52.32
N ASP A 327 -0.91 -10.21 -52.97
CA ASP A 327 -0.85 -9.92 -54.40
C ASP A 327 -0.06 -8.62 -54.71
N ASP A 328 -0.05 -8.20 -55.98
CA ASP A 328 0.66 -6.98 -56.42
C ASP A 328 0.04 -5.68 -55.86
N ASN A 329 -1.23 -5.72 -55.45
CA ASN A 329 -1.92 -4.57 -54.85
C ASN A 329 -1.71 -4.51 -53.34
N GLY A 330 -1.14 -5.55 -52.73
CA GLY A 330 -0.96 -5.65 -51.29
C GLY A 330 -2.15 -6.31 -50.58
N GLU A 331 -3.05 -6.96 -51.31
CA GLU A 331 -4.18 -7.68 -50.71
C GLU A 331 -3.77 -9.12 -50.34
N ILE A 332 -4.16 -9.60 -49.16
CA ILE A 332 -3.94 -10.99 -48.74
C ILE A 332 -4.91 -11.91 -49.49
N ILE A 333 -4.38 -12.79 -50.34
CA ILE A 333 -5.17 -13.72 -51.17
C ILE A 333 -5.23 -15.15 -50.61
N SER A 334 -4.35 -15.49 -49.66
CA SER A 334 -4.30 -16.78 -48.95
C SER A 334 -3.28 -16.71 -47.80
N PHE A 335 -3.30 -17.66 -46.88
CA PHE A 335 -2.24 -17.88 -45.89
C PHE A 335 -1.93 -19.38 -45.75
N SER A 336 -0.79 -19.72 -45.15
CA SER A 336 -0.44 -21.14 -44.88
C SER A 336 -1.20 -21.64 -43.64
N GLU A 337 -2.20 -22.50 -43.82
CA GLU A 337 -2.93 -23.13 -42.70
C GLU A 337 -2.02 -24.02 -41.83
N GLU A 338 -1.02 -24.67 -42.42
CA GLU A 338 -0.12 -25.58 -41.71
C GLU A 338 0.88 -24.84 -40.82
N ASN A 339 1.32 -23.66 -41.26
CA ASN A 339 2.41 -22.93 -40.61
C ASN A 339 1.91 -21.72 -39.80
N SER A 340 0.67 -21.28 -40.02
CA SER A 340 0.07 -20.16 -39.28
C SER A 340 -0.58 -20.65 -37.98
N GLN A 341 0.20 -20.73 -36.91
CA GLN A 341 -0.23 -21.26 -35.61
C GLN A 341 0.66 -20.70 -34.46
N PRO A 342 0.22 -20.83 -33.19
CA PRO A 342 1.10 -20.64 -32.04
C PRO A 342 2.04 -21.85 -31.84
N TYR A 343 3.33 -21.60 -31.63
CA TYR A 343 4.32 -22.62 -31.31
C TYR A 343 4.71 -22.57 -29.84
N ALA A 344 4.36 -23.62 -29.11
CA ALA A 344 4.69 -23.74 -27.68
C ALA A 344 6.21 -23.77 -27.46
N THR A 345 6.66 -23.11 -26.40
CA THR A 345 8.08 -22.99 -26.04
C THR A 345 8.56 -24.03 -25.02
N ASP A 346 7.66 -24.92 -24.57
CA ASP A 346 8.02 -26.04 -23.70
C ASP A 346 8.78 -27.14 -24.47
N VAL A 347 9.34 -28.10 -23.73
CA VAL A 347 10.11 -29.23 -24.30
C VAL A 347 9.34 -29.95 -25.40
N ALA A 348 8.04 -30.17 -25.21
CA ALA A 348 7.20 -30.84 -26.19
C ALA A 348 6.96 -29.98 -27.44
N GLY A 349 6.81 -28.67 -27.29
CA GLY A 349 6.71 -27.70 -28.38
C GLY A 349 7.97 -27.67 -29.23
N VAL A 350 9.13 -27.54 -28.58
CA VAL A 350 10.43 -27.54 -29.27
C VAL A 350 10.70 -28.88 -29.97
N ASP A 351 10.39 -30.03 -29.35
CA ASP A 351 10.54 -31.37 -29.99
C ASP A 351 9.80 -31.48 -31.33
N ARG A 352 8.68 -30.78 -31.51
CA ARG A 352 7.93 -30.82 -32.77
C ARG A 352 8.62 -30.11 -33.93
N LEU A 353 9.56 -29.21 -33.64
CA LEU A 353 10.23 -28.37 -34.64
C LEU A 353 11.57 -28.94 -35.10
N TYR A 354 12.21 -29.76 -34.28
CA TYR A 354 13.53 -30.30 -34.57
C TYR A 354 13.46 -31.76 -35.05
N PRO A 355 14.31 -32.17 -36.01
CA PRO A 355 14.38 -33.56 -36.46
C PRO A 355 15.02 -34.49 -35.42
N GLU A 356 15.75 -33.91 -34.47
CA GLU A 356 16.40 -34.57 -33.35
C GLU A 356 15.42 -34.59 -32.17
N ALA A 357 15.39 -35.70 -31.42
CA ALA A 357 14.50 -35.80 -30.28
C ALA A 357 14.92 -34.84 -29.16
N ILE A 358 14.02 -33.95 -28.76
CA ILE A 358 14.16 -33.02 -27.64
C ILE A 358 13.35 -33.60 -26.48
N THR A 359 14.04 -34.13 -25.47
CA THR A 359 13.40 -34.87 -24.37
C THR A 359 13.59 -34.21 -23.02
N THR A 360 14.50 -33.25 -22.93
CA THR A 360 14.86 -32.53 -21.71
C THR A 360 14.98 -31.03 -21.99
N PHE A 361 14.99 -30.23 -20.94
CA PHE A 361 15.24 -28.79 -21.08
C PHE A 361 16.68 -28.47 -21.49
N ASP A 362 17.64 -29.33 -21.15
CA ASP A 362 19.02 -29.17 -21.64
C ASP A 362 19.10 -29.34 -23.16
N ASP A 363 18.26 -30.20 -23.75
CA ASP A 363 18.14 -30.34 -25.20
C ASP A 363 17.56 -29.06 -25.83
N VAL A 364 16.53 -28.46 -25.22
CA VAL A 364 15.95 -27.16 -25.65
C VAL A 364 17.02 -26.07 -25.62
N ARG A 365 17.74 -25.98 -24.50
CA ARG A 365 18.81 -25.01 -24.27
C ARG A 365 19.94 -25.12 -25.29
N ALA A 366 20.21 -26.32 -25.81
CA ALA A 366 21.22 -26.53 -26.84
C ALA A 366 20.81 -26.00 -28.22
N GLN A 367 19.51 -25.78 -28.46
CA GLN A 367 18.98 -25.21 -29.71
C GLN A 367 18.77 -23.70 -29.66
N ALA A 368 18.66 -23.14 -28.46
CA ALA A 368 18.50 -21.69 -28.25
C ALA A 368 19.77 -20.90 -28.57
N ASP A 369 19.60 -19.60 -28.83
CA ASP A 369 20.70 -18.65 -28.96
C ASP A 369 21.55 -18.66 -27.68
N PRO A 370 22.87 -18.94 -27.76
CA PRO A 370 23.75 -18.94 -26.59
C PRO A 370 23.81 -17.59 -25.86
N GLU A 371 23.54 -16.46 -26.52
CA GLU A 371 23.46 -15.15 -25.88
C GLU A 371 22.22 -15.04 -24.98
N VAL A 372 21.04 -15.44 -25.47
CA VAL A 372 19.81 -15.50 -24.67
C VAL A 372 20.01 -16.42 -23.46
N VAL A 373 20.56 -17.62 -23.67
CA VAL A 373 20.84 -18.57 -22.59
C VAL A 373 21.75 -17.94 -21.53
N ALA A 374 22.83 -17.27 -21.94
CA ALA A 374 23.76 -16.66 -21.01
C ALA A 374 23.11 -15.53 -20.18
N ILE A 375 22.30 -14.67 -20.80
CA ILE A 375 21.61 -13.58 -20.10
C ILE A 375 20.60 -14.15 -19.10
N VAL A 376 19.77 -15.11 -19.53
CA VAL A 376 18.77 -15.77 -18.67
C VAL A 376 19.44 -16.50 -17.50
N ASP A 377 20.57 -17.17 -17.73
CA ASP A 377 21.34 -17.80 -16.65
C ASP A 377 21.90 -16.79 -15.66
N GLY A 378 22.39 -15.64 -16.13
CA GLY A 378 22.90 -14.58 -15.28
C GLY A 378 21.83 -14.11 -14.29
N VAL A 379 20.63 -13.82 -14.80
CA VAL A 379 19.46 -13.47 -13.97
C VAL A 379 19.08 -14.63 -13.06
N GLY A 380 18.93 -15.84 -13.61
CA GLY A 380 18.50 -17.02 -12.88
C GLY A 380 19.43 -17.42 -11.73
N ASN A 381 20.74 -17.31 -11.90
CA ASN A 381 21.71 -17.60 -10.84
C ASN A 381 21.58 -16.63 -9.67
N PHE A 382 21.41 -15.33 -9.96
CA PHE A 382 21.22 -14.31 -8.93
C PHE A 382 19.87 -14.50 -8.21
N VAL A 383 18.79 -14.55 -8.97
CA VAL A 383 17.42 -14.80 -8.47
C VAL A 383 17.38 -16.04 -7.59
N ASN A 384 17.86 -17.19 -8.08
CA ASN A 384 17.82 -18.44 -7.33
C ASN A 384 18.71 -18.43 -6.07
N SER A 385 19.78 -17.63 -6.04
CA SER A 385 20.62 -17.54 -4.85
C SER A 385 19.91 -16.88 -3.66
N LEU A 386 19.05 -15.90 -3.95
CA LEU A 386 18.24 -15.20 -2.94
C LEU A 386 16.93 -15.96 -2.68
N ASP A 387 16.30 -16.50 -3.73
CA ASP A 387 14.99 -17.14 -3.61
C ASP A 387 15.01 -18.47 -2.86
N ALA A 388 16.20 -19.08 -2.69
CA ALA A 388 16.40 -20.29 -1.89
C ALA A 388 16.37 -20.03 -0.37
N ASN A 389 16.54 -18.78 0.06
CA ASN A 389 16.63 -18.42 1.48
C ASN A 389 15.24 -18.02 1.99
N ILE A 390 14.51 -18.98 2.57
CA ILE A 390 13.13 -18.79 3.05
C ILE A 390 13.11 -18.33 4.51
N PHE A 391 12.33 -17.29 4.82
CA PHE A 391 12.22 -16.74 6.17
C PHE A 391 10.84 -16.95 6.81
N GLY A 392 9.78 -17.08 6.02
CA GLY A 392 8.44 -17.38 6.54
C GLY A 392 7.42 -17.58 5.41
N GLN A 393 6.13 -17.56 5.75
CA GLN A 393 5.03 -17.81 4.83
C GLN A 393 3.90 -16.79 4.95
N THR A 394 3.19 -16.58 3.84
CA THR A 394 1.93 -15.82 3.75
C THR A 394 0.91 -16.59 2.91
N ASP A 395 -0.35 -16.60 3.36
CA ASP A 395 -1.49 -17.15 2.61
C ASP A 395 -2.09 -16.12 1.64
N VAL A 396 -1.65 -14.86 1.73
CA VAL A 396 -2.23 -13.72 1.00
C VAL A 396 -1.17 -12.93 0.23
N PHE A 397 -1.65 -12.18 -0.77
CA PHE A 397 -0.88 -11.14 -1.43
C PHE A 397 -0.52 -10.00 -0.46
N LEU A 398 0.72 -9.51 -0.50
CA LEU A 398 1.16 -8.38 0.32
C LEU A 398 1.30 -7.12 -0.56
N ASN A 399 0.42 -6.15 -0.31
CA ASN A 399 0.26 -4.96 -1.13
C ASN A 399 1.38 -3.93 -0.89
N GLY A 400 2.38 -3.96 -1.77
CA GLY A 400 3.41 -2.92 -1.91
C GLY A 400 3.19 -1.98 -3.10
N LEU A 401 2.00 -1.95 -3.69
CA LEU A 401 1.73 -1.13 -4.88
C LEU A 401 1.94 0.34 -4.55
N ARG A 402 2.69 1.04 -5.42
CA ARG A 402 2.96 2.48 -5.26
C ARG A 402 1.69 3.32 -5.11
N GLY A 403 0.63 2.93 -5.81
CA GLY A 403 -0.67 3.61 -5.78
C GLY A 403 -1.41 3.49 -4.46
N SER A 404 -1.10 2.48 -3.64
CA SER A 404 -1.72 2.23 -2.34
C SER A 404 -0.80 2.62 -1.19
N VAL A 405 0.44 2.10 -1.15
CA VAL A 405 1.37 2.28 -0.02
C VAL A 405 1.74 3.75 0.26
N ARG A 406 1.44 4.66 -0.67
CA ARG A 406 1.69 6.10 -0.57
C ARG A 406 0.45 6.95 -0.31
N THR A 407 -0.70 6.33 -0.13
CA THR A 407 -2.00 7.04 -0.02
C THR A 407 -2.94 6.45 1.02
N GLU A 408 -2.78 5.17 1.36
CA GLU A 408 -3.66 4.38 2.24
C GLU A 408 -2.87 3.35 3.05
N GLU A 409 -3.54 2.74 4.03
CA GLU A 409 -2.99 1.62 4.79
C GLU A 409 -2.77 0.43 3.85
N THR A 410 -1.72 -0.37 4.09
CA THR A 410 -1.52 -1.62 3.35
C THR A 410 -1.07 -2.72 4.29
N ASN A 411 -1.42 -3.96 3.99
CA ASN A 411 -0.99 -5.10 4.80
C ASN A 411 0.54 -5.26 4.82
N LEU A 412 1.25 -5.03 3.71
CA LEU A 412 2.73 -5.03 3.68
C LEU A 412 3.33 -3.85 4.46
N GLY A 413 2.68 -2.68 4.39
CA GLY A 413 3.04 -1.51 5.19
C GLY A 413 2.97 -1.79 6.69
N ASN A 414 1.85 -2.37 7.14
CA ASN A 414 1.64 -2.80 8.51
C ASN A 414 2.65 -3.86 8.93
N LEU A 415 2.80 -4.92 8.13
CA LEU A 415 3.68 -6.04 8.44
C LEU A 415 5.14 -5.60 8.59
N THR A 416 5.61 -4.71 7.71
CA THR A 416 6.99 -4.21 7.80
C THR A 416 7.18 -3.18 8.92
N ALA A 417 6.18 -2.37 9.25
CA ALA A 417 6.22 -1.50 10.44
C ALA A 417 6.21 -2.31 11.76
N ASP A 418 5.41 -3.39 11.81
CA ASP A 418 5.36 -4.35 12.91
C ASP A 418 6.71 -5.08 13.06
N SER A 419 7.31 -5.51 11.95
CA SER A 419 8.63 -6.16 11.96
C SER A 419 9.73 -5.26 12.53
N GLN A 420 9.72 -3.98 12.19
CA GLN A 420 10.67 -3.00 12.70
C GLN A 420 10.50 -2.78 14.21
N ARG A 421 9.25 -2.75 14.69
CA ARG A 421 8.91 -2.65 16.12
C ARG A 421 9.38 -3.89 16.88
N PHE A 422 9.06 -5.08 16.38
CA PHE A 422 9.47 -6.38 16.94
C PHE A 422 10.99 -6.49 17.03
N TYR A 423 11.69 -6.19 15.93
CA TYR A 423 13.14 -6.28 15.88
C TYR A 423 13.79 -5.32 16.88
N SER A 424 13.30 -4.07 16.94
CA SER A 424 13.78 -3.08 17.91
C SER A 424 13.53 -3.50 19.37
N GLN A 425 12.40 -4.17 19.65
CA GLN A 425 12.11 -4.72 20.97
C GLN A 425 13.16 -5.74 21.40
N ARG A 426 13.64 -6.60 20.49
CA ARG A 426 14.69 -7.58 20.82
C ARG A 426 16.00 -6.92 21.25
N PHE A 427 16.36 -5.81 20.63
CA PHE A 427 17.50 -5.01 21.08
C PHE A 427 17.21 -4.37 22.45
N LEU A 428 16.00 -3.87 22.68
CA LEU A 428 15.64 -3.32 23.99
C LEU A 428 15.67 -4.38 25.08
N ASP A 429 15.24 -5.61 24.80
CA ASP A 429 15.28 -6.72 25.76
C ASP A 429 16.72 -7.13 26.11
N GLU A 430 17.64 -7.10 25.14
CA GLU A 430 19.05 -7.46 25.34
C GLU A 430 19.85 -6.35 26.05
N TYR A 431 19.69 -5.10 25.61
CA TYR A 431 20.51 -3.97 26.05
C TYR A 431 19.84 -3.10 27.12
N GLY A 432 18.53 -3.22 27.31
CA GLY A 432 17.75 -2.50 28.33
C GLY A 432 17.96 -1.00 28.31
N ALA A 433 18.17 -0.42 29.50
CA ALA A 433 18.38 1.01 29.68
C ALA A 433 19.66 1.56 29.00
N GLU A 434 20.59 0.70 28.55
CA GLU A 434 21.73 1.14 27.73
C GLU A 434 21.30 1.50 26.31
N LEU A 435 20.25 0.86 25.78
CA LEU A 435 19.65 1.22 24.50
C LEU A 435 18.72 2.42 24.66
N LEU A 436 17.77 2.35 25.60
CA LEU A 436 16.77 3.40 25.77
C LEU A 436 16.36 3.54 27.24
N GLU A 437 16.93 4.54 27.94
CA GLU A 437 16.61 4.78 29.34
C GLU A 437 15.12 5.17 29.54
N GLY A 438 14.45 4.47 30.45
CA GLY A 438 13.09 4.77 30.89
C GLY A 438 11.98 4.00 30.19
N PHE A 439 12.33 3.06 29.30
CA PHE A 439 11.38 2.24 28.55
C PHE A 439 11.76 0.77 28.60
N ASP A 440 10.77 -0.10 28.82
CA ASP A 440 10.89 -1.55 28.72
C ASP A 440 10.20 -2.11 27.46
N GLU A 441 9.52 -1.24 26.70
CA GLU A 441 8.84 -1.57 25.45
C GLU A 441 9.12 -0.51 24.38
N ILE A 442 9.26 -0.91 23.12
CA ILE A 442 9.18 -0.05 21.94
C ILE A 442 7.70 0.13 21.60
N GLN A 443 7.15 1.32 21.87
CA GLN A 443 5.72 1.57 21.78
C GLN A 443 5.26 1.87 20.35
N LEU A 444 6.09 2.57 19.57
CA LEU A 444 5.73 3.10 18.27
C LEU A 444 6.72 2.64 17.19
N SER A 445 6.22 2.43 15.97
CA SER A 445 7.07 2.28 14.79
C SER A 445 6.41 2.90 13.58
N PHE A 446 7.21 3.53 12.72
CA PHE A 446 6.74 4.00 11.43
C PHE A 446 7.82 3.91 10.36
N LYS A 447 7.38 3.86 9.10
CA LYS A 447 8.21 3.98 7.91
C LYS A 447 7.44 4.69 6.80
N ASN A 448 8.14 5.16 5.77
CA ASN A 448 7.51 5.84 4.65
C ASN A 448 7.18 4.84 3.52
N GLY A 449 6.04 5.01 2.84
CA GLY A 449 5.65 4.21 1.68
C GLY A 449 6.62 4.33 0.50
N GLY A 450 7.47 5.36 0.48
CA GLY A 450 8.56 5.49 -0.47
C GLY A 450 9.66 4.43 -0.30
N GLY A 451 9.81 3.88 0.91
CA GLY A 451 10.75 2.80 1.23
C GLY A 451 10.25 1.41 0.81
N ILE A 452 8.95 1.23 0.61
CA ILE A 452 8.35 0.00 0.07
C ILE A 452 8.27 0.14 -1.45
N ARG A 453 8.94 -0.77 -2.16
CA ARG A 453 9.29 -0.61 -3.57
C ARG A 453 8.55 -1.55 -4.50
N ASP A 454 8.07 -2.66 -3.95
CA ASP A 454 7.40 -3.70 -4.70
C ASP A 454 6.45 -4.49 -3.81
N ILE A 455 5.56 -5.23 -4.46
CA ILE A 455 4.64 -6.21 -3.86
C ILE A 455 5.40 -7.48 -3.42
N ILE A 456 4.79 -8.29 -2.56
CA ILE A 456 5.21 -9.70 -2.36
C ILE A 456 4.03 -10.59 -2.74
N GLY A 457 4.22 -11.37 -3.80
CA GLY A 457 3.15 -12.08 -4.49
C GLY A 457 3.11 -11.75 -5.98
N THR A 458 1.97 -11.97 -6.62
CA THR A 458 1.71 -11.53 -8.00
C THR A 458 0.39 -10.80 -8.08
N SER A 459 0.32 -9.79 -8.95
CA SER A 459 -0.85 -8.96 -9.20
C SER A 459 -0.94 -8.68 -10.68
N TYR A 460 -1.99 -9.17 -11.36
CA TYR A 460 -2.18 -8.96 -12.79
C TYR A 460 -3.66 -8.87 -13.13
N ILE A 461 -3.98 -8.28 -14.28
CA ILE A 461 -5.34 -8.26 -14.80
C ILE A 461 -5.59 -9.57 -15.56
N GLU A 462 -6.63 -10.30 -15.17
CA GLU A 462 -7.06 -11.46 -15.92
C GLU A 462 -7.70 -10.99 -17.24
N GLY A 463 -6.92 -11.10 -18.32
CA GLY A 463 -7.38 -10.79 -19.67
C GLY A 463 -8.69 -11.51 -20.02
N GLY A 464 -9.69 -10.74 -20.44
CA GLY A 464 -11.05 -11.20 -20.74
C GLY A 464 -12.10 -11.01 -19.65
N THR A 465 -11.70 -10.76 -18.40
CA THR A 465 -12.62 -10.37 -17.31
C THR A 465 -12.35 -8.96 -16.78
N ASN A 466 -11.17 -8.39 -17.08
CA ASN A 466 -10.65 -7.16 -16.45
C ASN A 466 -10.62 -7.24 -14.91
N GLU A 467 -10.57 -8.46 -14.36
CA GLU A 467 -10.50 -8.70 -12.93
C GLU A 467 -9.06 -8.63 -12.47
N LEU A 468 -8.80 -7.87 -11.40
CA LEU A 468 -7.50 -7.87 -10.75
C LEU A 468 -7.34 -9.16 -9.94
N ILE A 469 -6.37 -9.99 -10.32
CA ILE A 469 -6.01 -11.21 -9.61
C ILE A 469 -4.77 -10.92 -8.76
N GLN A 470 -4.89 -11.22 -7.47
CA GLN A 470 -3.81 -11.10 -6.49
C GLN A 470 -3.59 -12.44 -5.80
N LEU A 471 -2.37 -12.96 -5.88
CA LEU A 471 -1.99 -14.26 -5.33
C LEU A 471 -0.77 -14.11 -4.43
N PRO A 472 -0.58 -15.01 -3.44
CA PRO A 472 0.63 -15.07 -2.62
C PRO A 472 1.88 -15.32 -3.49
N PRO A 473 3.10 -15.26 -2.90
CA PRO A 473 4.34 -15.60 -3.60
C PRO A 473 4.24 -16.92 -4.35
N GLN A 474 4.66 -16.91 -5.61
CA GLN A 474 4.60 -18.09 -6.46
C GLN A 474 5.76 -19.05 -6.15
N ALA A 475 5.51 -20.34 -6.28
CA ALA A 475 6.53 -21.37 -6.08
C ALA A 475 7.70 -21.23 -7.06
N ASN A 476 8.91 -21.58 -6.62
CA ASN A 476 10.08 -21.75 -7.47
C ASN A 476 10.67 -23.17 -7.27
N PRO A 477 10.23 -24.16 -8.07
CA PRO A 477 10.73 -25.54 -7.98
C PRO A 477 12.24 -25.67 -8.24
N GLY A 478 12.87 -24.68 -8.87
CA GLY A 478 14.31 -24.67 -9.14
C GLY A 478 15.16 -24.63 -7.86
N VAL A 479 14.60 -24.05 -6.79
CA VAL A 479 15.26 -23.92 -5.49
C VAL A 479 14.47 -24.54 -4.34
N GLY A 480 13.29 -25.10 -4.62
CA GLY A 480 12.45 -25.77 -3.63
C GLY A 480 11.55 -24.82 -2.83
N LYS A 481 11.38 -23.57 -3.29
CA LYS A 481 10.41 -22.62 -2.73
C LYS A 481 8.99 -23.03 -3.08
N GLU A 482 8.11 -23.13 -2.10
CA GLU A 482 6.69 -23.43 -2.29
C GLU A 482 5.85 -22.15 -2.46
N GLU A 483 4.60 -22.28 -2.88
CA GLU A 483 3.68 -21.13 -2.95
C GLU A 483 3.41 -20.61 -1.54
N GLY A 484 3.43 -19.28 -1.36
CA GLY A 484 3.28 -18.63 -0.07
C GLY A 484 4.59 -18.43 0.70
N ASP A 485 5.67 -19.12 0.35
CA ASP A 485 6.99 -18.87 0.96
C ASP A 485 7.50 -17.47 0.63
N ILE A 486 8.00 -16.77 1.65
CA ILE A 486 8.66 -15.46 1.53
C ILE A 486 10.17 -15.68 1.64
N SER A 487 10.87 -15.40 0.54
CA SER A 487 12.32 -15.54 0.44
C SER A 487 13.08 -14.23 0.63
N GLU A 488 14.40 -14.29 0.74
CA GLU A 488 15.29 -13.13 0.67
C GLU A 488 15.07 -12.32 -0.61
N LEU A 489 14.74 -12.98 -1.72
CA LEU A 489 14.41 -12.30 -2.97
C LEU A 489 13.16 -11.44 -2.81
N ASP A 490 12.10 -11.94 -2.16
CA ASP A 490 10.86 -11.18 -1.94
C ASP A 490 11.07 -9.98 -0.99
N ILE A 491 11.92 -10.16 0.02
CA ILE A 491 12.29 -9.09 0.97
C ILE A 491 13.15 -8.03 0.30
N SER A 492 14.23 -8.43 -0.38
CA SER A 492 15.12 -7.50 -1.08
C SER A 492 14.42 -6.79 -2.24
N ASN A 493 13.62 -7.55 -3.00
CA ASN A 493 12.28 -7.21 -3.53
C ASN A 493 11.70 -5.86 -3.12
N SER A 494 10.94 -5.96 -2.06
CA SER A 494 10.07 -4.93 -1.54
C SER A 494 10.82 -3.84 -0.77
N LEU A 495 11.98 -4.16 -0.16
CA LEU A 495 12.73 -3.27 0.74
C LEU A 495 14.14 -2.93 0.21
N ARG A 496 14.22 -2.51 -1.06
CA ARG A 496 15.47 -2.29 -1.82
C ARG A 496 16.55 -1.45 -1.15
N PHE A 497 16.16 -0.44 -0.38
CA PHE A 497 17.12 0.49 0.21
C PHE A 497 17.87 -0.12 1.41
N ASN A 498 17.31 -1.17 2.02
CA ASN A 498 17.81 -1.82 3.22
C ASN A 498 18.25 -0.81 4.29
N SER A 499 17.35 0.14 4.58
CA SER A 499 17.61 1.29 5.46
C SER A 499 17.98 0.84 6.86
N GLY A 500 18.85 1.58 7.55
CA GLY A 500 19.21 1.30 8.93
C GLY A 500 18.02 1.57 9.85
N ILE A 501 17.86 0.79 10.91
CA ILE A 501 16.83 1.01 11.93
C ILE A 501 17.43 1.79 13.09
N VAL A 502 16.67 2.77 13.58
CA VAL A 502 17.01 3.58 14.74
C VAL A 502 15.91 3.51 15.79
N VAL A 503 16.31 3.55 17.05
CA VAL A 503 15.42 3.65 18.22
C VAL A 503 15.65 5.00 18.91
N GLY A 504 14.60 5.62 19.43
CA GLY A 504 14.71 6.85 20.21
C GLY A 504 13.45 7.18 20.99
N LYS A 505 13.35 8.45 21.41
CA LYS A 505 12.19 9.00 22.14
C LYS A 505 11.52 10.08 21.32
N VAL A 506 10.20 10.13 21.36
CA VAL A 506 9.41 11.21 20.77
C VAL A 506 8.40 11.72 21.78
N THR A 507 8.17 13.03 21.83
CA THR A 507 7.10 13.59 22.68
C THR A 507 5.74 13.49 22.00
N ALA A 508 4.64 13.62 22.74
CA ALA A 508 3.29 13.68 22.16
C ALA A 508 3.16 14.78 21.09
N ALA A 509 3.76 15.96 21.33
CA ALA A 509 3.80 17.03 20.35
C ALA A 509 4.65 16.68 19.11
N GLY A 510 5.78 16.00 19.31
CA GLY A 510 6.62 15.54 18.20
C GLY A 510 5.93 14.46 17.37
N LEU A 511 5.24 13.52 18.02
CA LEU A 511 4.46 12.49 17.33
C LEU A 511 3.33 13.11 16.51
N TYR A 512 2.61 14.08 17.07
CA TYR A 512 1.61 14.83 16.32
C TYR A 512 2.20 15.49 15.06
N GLU A 513 3.39 16.08 15.17
CA GLU A 513 4.08 16.67 14.02
C GLU A 513 4.49 15.62 12.96
N LEU A 514 4.93 14.44 13.39
CA LEU A 514 5.26 13.33 12.49
C LEU A 514 4.03 12.85 11.73
N VAL A 515 2.91 12.62 12.42
CA VAL A 515 1.68 12.09 11.81
C VAL A 515 1.04 13.12 10.86
N GLU A 516 1.06 14.41 11.22
CA GLU A 516 0.69 15.50 10.29
C GLU A 516 1.57 15.53 9.03
N HIS A 517 2.87 15.19 9.15
CA HIS A 517 3.76 15.12 8.01
C HIS A 517 3.48 13.91 7.10
N MET A 518 3.19 12.74 7.68
CA MET A 518 2.87 11.51 6.96
C MET A 518 1.78 11.77 5.92
N VAL A 519 0.69 12.44 6.29
CA VAL A 519 -0.45 12.68 5.39
C VAL A 519 -0.41 14.01 4.64
N SER A 520 0.68 14.77 4.73
CA SER A 520 0.76 16.16 4.21
C SER A 520 0.70 16.29 2.68
N ALA A 521 0.97 15.22 1.94
CA ALA A 521 0.98 15.19 0.47
C ALA A 521 0.32 13.94 -0.10
N VAL A 522 -0.69 13.43 0.61
CA VAL A 522 -1.42 12.19 0.25
C VAL A 522 -2.01 12.27 -1.16
N GLU A 523 -2.51 13.44 -1.57
CA GLU A 523 -3.11 13.66 -2.89
C GLU A 523 -2.10 13.59 -4.04
N LEU A 524 -0.80 13.67 -3.73
CA LEU A 524 0.28 13.59 -4.70
C LEU A 524 0.89 12.17 -4.79
N GLY A 525 0.43 11.21 -3.98
CA GLY A 525 1.06 9.89 -3.86
C GLY A 525 2.54 9.99 -3.49
N SER A 526 2.88 10.94 -2.61
CA SER A 526 4.25 11.22 -2.20
C SER A 526 4.81 10.04 -1.40
N GLY A 527 6.12 9.75 -1.55
CA GLY A 527 6.79 8.71 -0.79
C GLY A 527 6.73 8.90 0.74
N ARG A 528 6.43 10.12 1.21
CA ARG A 528 6.39 10.46 2.63
C ARG A 528 5.25 9.83 3.42
N PHE A 529 4.21 9.30 2.77
CA PHE A 529 3.07 8.70 3.47
C PHE A 529 3.54 7.62 4.44
N GLY A 530 3.05 7.66 5.69
CA GLY A 530 3.53 6.80 6.76
C GLY A 530 2.75 5.49 6.83
N GLN A 531 3.48 4.38 6.95
CA GLN A 531 2.95 3.07 7.37
C GLN A 531 3.38 2.86 8.84
N ILE A 532 2.49 2.30 9.67
CA ILE A 532 2.59 2.46 11.14
C ILE A 532 2.37 1.17 11.93
N SER A 533 2.89 1.16 13.15
CA SER A 533 2.69 0.11 14.16
C SER A 533 2.67 0.72 15.56
N GLY A 534 1.79 0.20 16.42
CA GLY A 534 1.65 0.63 17.83
C GLY A 534 0.79 1.87 18.07
N PHE A 535 0.17 2.43 17.02
CA PHE A 535 -0.79 3.53 17.14
C PHE A 535 -1.76 3.52 15.96
N LYS A 536 -2.88 4.25 16.11
CA LYS A 536 -3.88 4.46 15.06
C LYS A 536 -4.24 5.93 14.97
N PHE A 537 -4.58 6.41 13.79
CA PHE A 537 -5.06 7.78 13.61
C PHE A 537 -6.07 7.93 12.48
N SER A 538 -6.86 9.00 12.53
CA SER A 538 -7.73 9.45 11.46
C SER A 538 -7.30 10.81 10.95
N PHE A 539 -7.57 11.09 9.68
CA PHE A 539 -7.25 12.38 9.08
C PHE A 539 -8.30 12.84 8.07
N ASP A 540 -8.53 14.14 8.03
CA ASP A 540 -9.34 14.83 7.03
C ASP A 540 -8.40 15.52 6.01
N PRO A 541 -8.26 15.00 4.77
CA PRO A 541 -7.37 15.58 3.77
C PRO A 541 -7.81 16.97 3.30
N SER A 542 -9.07 17.37 3.55
CA SER A 542 -9.57 18.69 3.20
C SER A 542 -9.02 19.81 4.11
N GLN A 543 -8.47 19.44 5.28
CA GLN A 543 -7.84 20.38 6.19
C GLN A 543 -6.44 20.79 5.71
N PRO A 544 -5.94 21.98 6.15
CA PRO A 544 -4.60 22.45 5.85
C PRO A 544 -3.51 21.42 6.15
N ALA A 545 -2.72 21.08 5.12
CA ALA A 545 -1.57 20.20 5.26
C ALA A 545 -0.41 20.91 5.98
N ARG A 546 0.41 20.12 6.69
CA ARG A 546 1.69 20.60 7.23
C ARG A 546 2.63 21.05 6.10
N THR A 547 3.37 22.13 6.37
CA THR A 547 4.54 22.55 5.59
C THR A 547 5.70 22.89 6.53
N ASP A 548 6.90 23.11 6.00
CA ASP A 548 8.07 23.53 6.80
C ASP A 548 7.86 24.83 7.59
N THR A 549 6.82 25.61 7.27
CA THR A 549 6.56 26.92 7.89
C THR A 549 5.18 27.04 8.53
N GLN A 550 4.32 26.03 8.39
CA GLN A 550 2.95 26.05 8.89
C GLN A 550 2.60 24.68 9.47
N PRO A 551 2.07 24.61 10.70
CA PRO A 551 1.56 23.36 11.25
C PRO A 551 0.38 22.87 10.41
N GLY A 552 0.24 21.55 10.29
CA GLY A 552 -0.94 20.93 9.70
C GLY A 552 -2.09 20.87 10.70
N SER A 553 -3.28 20.55 10.18
CA SER A 553 -4.47 20.26 10.98
C SER A 553 -5.31 19.15 10.35
N ARG A 554 -4.65 18.20 9.67
CA ARG A 554 -5.31 17.07 9.01
C ARG A 554 -5.71 16.01 10.01
N ILE A 555 -4.91 15.76 11.03
CA ILE A 555 -5.18 14.68 12.00
C ILE A 555 -6.38 15.07 12.86
N GLN A 556 -7.39 14.19 12.90
CA GLN A 556 -8.57 14.38 13.75
C GLN A 556 -8.39 13.62 15.06
N ASN A 557 -8.11 12.32 15.00
CA ASN A 557 -7.89 11.50 16.17
C ASN A 557 -6.58 10.74 16.07
N LEU A 558 -5.88 10.56 17.18
CA LEU A 558 -4.63 9.78 17.29
C LEU A 558 -4.60 9.08 18.64
N VAL A 559 -4.43 7.76 18.63
CA VAL A 559 -4.38 6.92 19.83
C VAL A 559 -3.15 6.01 19.82
N LEU A 560 -2.50 5.84 20.97
CA LEU A 560 -1.55 4.74 21.18
C LEU A 560 -2.32 3.43 21.33
N THR A 561 -1.80 2.32 20.81
CA THR A 561 -2.43 1.01 20.95
C THR A 561 -1.59 -0.01 21.71
N ASN A 562 -2.24 -0.98 22.34
CA ASN A 562 -1.59 -2.19 22.85
C ASN A 562 -1.25 -3.19 21.69
N PRO A 563 -0.57 -4.31 21.97
CA PRO A 563 -0.30 -5.35 20.97
C PRO A 563 -1.54 -5.93 20.30
N GLU A 564 -2.69 -5.93 20.98
CA GLU A 564 -3.99 -6.35 20.45
C GLU A 564 -4.62 -5.31 19.51
N GLY A 565 -4.04 -4.11 19.39
CA GLY A 565 -4.52 -3.03 18.53
C GLY A 565 -5.63 -2.18 19.15
N GLU A 566 -5.90 -2.32 20.44
CA GLU A 566 -6.86 -1.53 21.21
C GLU A 566 -6.25 -0.20 21.62
N GLY A 567 -7.01 0.90 21.51
CA GLY A 567 -6.57 2.23 21.93
C GLY A 567 -6.43 2.32 23.45
N ILE A 568 -5.23 2.59 23.95
CA ILE A 568 -4.91 2.66 25.39
C ILE A 568 -4.59 4.09 25.87
N LEU A 569 -4.34 5.02 24.96
CA LEU A 569 -4.13 6.43 25.28
C LEU A 569 -4.53 7.31 24.12
N THR A 570 -5.48 8.22 24.34
CA THR A 570 -5.84 9.28 23.40
C THR A 570 -4.81 10.40 23.44
N ILE A 571 -4.18 10.66 22.30
CA ILE A 571 -3.15 11.69 22.15
C ILE A 571 -3.76 12.93 21.48
N VAL A 572 -4.52 12.74 20.41
CA VAL A 572 -5.27 13.80 19.72
C VAL A 572 -6.73 13.40 19.64
N GLU A 573 -7.61 14.34 19.94
CA GLU A 573 -9.05 14.19 19.78
C GLU A 573 -9.61 15.42 19.07
N ASN A 574 -10.42 15.22 18.03
CA ASN A 574 -11.04 16.29 17.24
C ASN A 574 -10.06 17.40 16.78
N GLY A 575 -8.85 16.98 16.40
CA GLY A 575 -7.75 17.85 15.95
C GLY A 575 -7.04 18.62 17.06
N GLN A 576 -7.30 18.29 18.32
CA GLN A 576 -6.64 18.91 19.48
C GLN A 576 -5.74 17.93 20.20
N LEU A 577 -4.49 18.32 20.44
CA LEU A 577 -3.55 17.56 21.26
C LEU A 577 -4.04 17.56 22.73
N LEU A 578 -4.49 16.40 23.20
CA LEU A 578 -5.08 16.20 24.53
C LEU A 578 -4.04 15.75 25.55
N ALA A 579 -3.13 14.85 25.15
CA ALA A 579 -2.05 14.38 26.02
C ALA A 579 -1.07 15.51 26.39
N ASP A 580 -0.37 15.38 27.53
CA ASP A 580 0.73 16.30 27.88
C ASP A 580 1.70 16.38 26.68
N PRO A 581 1.93 17.57 26.09
CA PRO A 581 2.81 17.74 24.95
C PRO A 581 4.23 17.18 25.15
N ASN A 582 4.67 17.04 26.41
CA ASN A 582 5.99 16.53 26.79
C ASN A 582 5.98 15.05 27.19
N LEU A 583 4.82 14.38 27.21
CA LEU A 583 4.75 12.94 27.43
C LEU A 583 5.59 12.24 26.35
N THR A 584 6.53 11.41 26.77
CA THR A 584 7.48 10.74 25.88
C THR A 584 7.06 9.31 25.59
N PHE A 585 7.27 8.88 24.35
CA PHE A 585 7.09 7.52 23.88
C PHE A 585 8.39 6.98 23.29
N SER A 586 8.61 5.67 23.40
CA SER A 586 9.67 4.98 22.65
C SER A 586 9.23 4.74 21.21
N ILE A 587 10.12 5.02 20.26
CA ILE A 587 9.81 4.93 18.83
C ILE A 587 10.95 4.28 18.07
N SER A 588 10.61 3.47 17.08
CA SER A 588 11.51 2.92 16.08
C SER A 588 11.18 3.45 14.69
N THR A 589 12.20 3.77 13.90
CA THR A 589 12.03 4.19 12.50
C THR A 589 13.30 3.93 11.68
N GLN A 590 13.28 4.28 10.40
CA GLN A 590 14.44 4.22 9.53
C GLN A 590 15.36 5.43 9.78
N ASP A 591 16.67 5.21 9.74
CA ASP A 591 17.71 6.24 9.84
C ASP A 591 17.51 7.38 8.82
N PHE A 592 17.10 7.05 7.61
CA PHE A 592 16.72 8.00 6.56
C PHE A 592 15.68 9.00 7.05
N LEU A 593 14.60 8.53 7.70
CA LEU A 593 13.50 9.37 8.16
C LEU A 593 13.85 10.16 9.42
N ALA A 594 14.51 9.51 10.39
CA ALA A 594 14.98 10.17 11.60
C ALA A 594 15.94 11.33 11.32
N ASN A 595 16.71 11.24 10.22
CA ASN A 595 17.63 12.28 9.77
C ASN A 595 17.01 13.29 8.77
N GLY A 596 15.68 13.29 8.59
CA GLY A 596 14.95 14.28 7.79
C GLY A 596 14.74 13.91 6.32
N GLY A 597 14.99 12.66 5.94
CA GLY A 597 14.56 12.09 4.66
C GLY A 597 13.07 12.30 4.42
N ASP A 598 12.66 12.44 3.16
CA ASP A 598 11.28 12.79 2.77
C ASP A 598 10.71 14.04 3.49
N SER A 599 11.60 14.93 3.94
CA SER A 599 11.29 16.14 4.70
C SER A 599 10.64 15.89 6.07
N TYR A 600 10.84 14.71 6.65
CA TYR A 600 10.35 14.40 7.99
C TYR A 600 10.95 15.36 9.04
N PRO A 601 10.16 15.81 10.03
CA PRO A 601 10.68 16.63 11.12
C PRO A 601 11.63 15.83 12.03
N THR A 602 12.72 16.47 12.44
CA THR A 602 13.75 15.88 13.31
C THR A 602 13.38 16.05 14.80
N VAL A 603 12.30 15.38 15.20
CA VAL A 603 11.71 15.48 16.55
C VAL A 603 12.01 14.29 17.46
N ILE A 604 12.67 13.25 16.93
CA ILE A 604 13.11 12.09 17.71
C ILE A 604 14.43 12.43 18.40
N THR A 605 14.49 12.20 19.70
CA THR A 605 15.67 12.43 20.55
C THR A 605 16.25 11.11 21.03
N ASP A 606 17.47 11.14 21.61
CA ASP A 606 18.15 9.94 22.14
C ASP A 606 18.27 8.81 21.10
N LEU A 607 18.57 9.17 19.84
CA LEU A 607 18.69 8.21 18.73
C LEU A 607 19.86 7.24 18.94
N VAL A 608 19.57 5.95 18.79
CA VAL A 608 20.55 4.87 18.72
C VAL A 608 20.35 4.09 17.43
N GLU A 609 21.41 3.97 16.63
CA GLU A 609 21.41 3.19 15.39
C GLU A 609 21.70 1.72 15.69
N LEU A 610 20.77 0.82 15.37
CA LEU A 610 20.89 -0.60 15.70
C LEU A 610 22.04 -1.28 14.94
N ILE A 611 22.41 -0.76 13.77
CA ILE A 611 23.58 -1.23 12.98
C ILE A 611 24.91 -1.14 13.74
N THR A 612 24.97 -0.36 14.82
CA THR A 612 26.18 -0.19 15.64
C THR A 612 26.30 -1.22 16.76
N LEU A 613 25.29 -2.05 16.95
CA LEU A 613 25.16 -3.03 18.02
C LEU A 613 25.29 -4.46 17.48
N GLU A 614 25.64 -5.41 18.36
CA GLU A 614 25.62 -6.84 18.01
C GLU A 614 24.18 -7.34 18.03
N GLU A 615 23.79 -8.08 16.99
CA GLU A 615 22.42 -8.56 16.82
C GLU A 615 22.03 -9.60 17.89
N PRO A 616 20.91 -9.41 18.60
CA PRO A 616 20.39 -10.42 19.51
C PRO A 616 19.64 -11.51 18.74
N ASN A 617 20.12 -12.75 18.85
CA ASN A 617 19.41 -13.95 18.43
C ASN A 617 19.05 -14.01 16.93
N SER A 618 20.01 -13.65 16.07
CA SER A 618 19.91 -13.73 14.60
C SER A 618 19.53 -15.14 14.10
N ALA A 619 18.49 -15.20 13.27
CA ALA A 619 17.98 -16.33 12.52
C ALA A 619 18.27 -16.22 10.99
N ALA A 620 18.59 -15.03 10.49
CA ALA A 620 18.91 -14.71 9.10
C ALA A 620 20.35 -14.20 8.94
N ASP A 621 21.07 -14.62 7.89
CA ASP A 621 22.41 -14.11 7.57
C ASP A 621 22.32 -12.84 6.69
N LEU A 622 21.60 -11.83 7.19
CA LEU A 622 21.41 -10.53 6.54
C LEU A 622 22.17 -9.42 7.28
N GLU A 623 22.20 -8.21 6.71
CA GLU A 623 22.88 -7.09 7.36
C GLU A 623 22.14 -6.63 8.64
N SER A 624 22.63 -7.08 9.80
CA SER A 624 22.09 -6.72 11.12
C SER A 624 21.82 -5.22 11.29
N GLY A 625 20.67 -4.92 11.89
CA GLY A 625 20.29 -3.55 12.27
C GLY A 625 19.59 -2.79 11.15
N LYS A 626 19.14 -3.48 10.10
CA LYS A 626 18.48 -2.92 8.92
C LYS A 626 17.14 -3.58 8.63
N GLU A 627 16.35 -2.96 7.78
CA GLU A 627 14.95 -3.35 7.57
C GLU A 627 14.73 -4.70 6.89
N GLN A 628 15.63 -5.17 6.01
CA GLN A 628 15.48 -6.50 5.39
C GLN A 628 15.70 -7.61 6.43
N ASP A 629 16.72 -7.46 7.25
CA ASP A 629 17.03 -8.35 8.36
C ASP A 629 15.90 -8.36 9.40
N ALA A 630 15.43 -7.18 9.82
CA ALA A 630 14.30 -7.07 10.73
C ALA A 630 13.03 -7.76 10.22
N PHE A 631 12.76 -7.68 8.91
CA PHE A 631 11.61 -8.34 8.33
C PHE A 631 11.80 -9.87 8.25
N ALA A 632 12.98 -10.34 7.86
CA ALA A 632 13.34 -11.76 7.86
C ALA A 632 13.23 -12.39 9.25
N GLU A 633 13.81 -11.74 10.27
CA GLU A 633 13.73 -12.18 11.67
C GLU A 633 12.28 -12.26 12.17
N PHE A 634 11.47 -11.27 11.83
CA PHE A 634 10.06 -11.23 12.23
C PHE A 634 9.26 -12.36 11.57
N LEU A 635 9.43 -12.59 10.27
CA LEU A 635 8.81 -13.70 9.57
C LEU A 635 9.25 -15.04 10.15
N ALA A 636 10.55 -15.21 10.39
CA ALA A 636 11.13 -16.43 10.96
C ALA A 636 10.65 -16.72 12.38
N ALA A 637 10.27 -15.69 13.13
CA ALA A 637 9.73 -15.84 14.48
C ALA A 637 8.21 -16.03 14.50
N VAL A 638 7.46 -15.30 13.68
CA VAL A 638 5.99 -15.12 13.84
C VAL A 638 5.17 -15.81 12.75
N TYR A 639 5.72 -16.05 11.57
CA TYR A 639 4.98 -16.58 10.43
C TYR A 639 5.76 -17.68 9.71
N ASN A 640 6.34 -18.63 10.46
CA ASN A 640 7.14 -19.71 9.91
C ASN A 640 6.64 -21.08 10.38
N ASN A 641 6.10 -21.87 9.46
CA ASN A 641 5.59 -23.22 9.74
C ASN A 641 6.65 -24.15 10.35
N GLU A 642 7.94 -23.95 10.06
CA GLU A 642 9.03 -24.77 10.61
C GLU A 642 9.18 -24.61 12.13
N ASN A 643 8.76 -23.47 12.68
CA ASN A 643 8.76 -23.22 14.12
C ASN A 643 7.38 -23.45 14.78
N GLY A 644 6.38 -23.85 14.00
CA GLY A 644 5.01 -24.12 14.43
C GLY A 644 4.09 -22.90 14.50
N GLN A 645 4.47 -21.74 13.94
CA GLN A 645 3.58 -20.62 13.70
C GLN A 645 2.80 -20.79 12.38
N ASP A 646 1.62 -20.18 12.29
CA ASP A 646 0.81 -20.17 11.08
C ASP A 646 1.32 -19.09 10.09
N PRO A 647 1.08 -19.23 8.77
CA PRO A 647 1.37 -18.19 7.78
C PRO A 647 0.63 -16.88 8.07
N PHE A 648 1.16 -15.76 7.57
CA PHE A 648 0.42 -14.49 7.61
C PHE A 648 -0.82 -14.57 6.73
N ALA A 649 -2.00 -14.26 7.28
CA ALA A 649 -3.29 -14.47 6.61
C ALA A 649 -4.17 -13.21 6.51
N VAL A 650 -3.66 -12.03 6.90
CA VAL A 650 -4.45 -10.79 6.86
C VAL A 650 -4.39 -10.18 5.47
N ALA A 651 -5.47 -10.37 4.71
CA ALA A 651 -5.62 -9.77 3.39
C ALA A 651 -5.62 -8.24 3.44
N ASP A 652 -5.14 -7.62 2.37
CA ASP A 652 -5.24 -6.17 2.20
C ASP A 652 -6.69 -5.73 2.05
N THR A 653 -7.01 -4.52 2.51
CA THR A 653 -8.36 -3.95 2.52
C THR A 653 -8.43 -2.67 1.71
N SER A 654 -9.63 -2.28 1.31
CA SER A 654 -9.83 -0.97 0.67
C SER A 654 -9.65 0.18 1.67
N VAL A 655 -9.34 1.39 1.19
CA VAL A 655 -9.26 2.61 2.05
C VAL A 655 -10.49 2.87 2.92
N SER A 656 -11.67 2.38 2.51
CA SER A 656 -12.90 2.49 3.30
C SER A 656 -12.96 1.53 4.50
N GLU A 657 -12.05 0.57 4.55
CA GLU A 657 -11.96 -0.52 5.53
C GLU A 657 -10.68 -0.44 6.38
N ASP A 658 -9.70 0.40 6.02
CA ASP A 658 -8.47 0.69 6.79
C ASP A 658 -8.73 1.02 8.25
N GLU A 659 -8.07 0.31 9.18
CA GLU A 659 -8.34 0.43 10.62
C GLU A 659 -7.29 1.23 11.39
N ARG A 660 -6.01 1.15 11.02
CA ARG A 660 -4.91 1.88 11.67
C ARG A 660 -4.77 3.30 11.13
N ILE A 661 -4.99 3.50 9.83
CA ILE A 661 -4.87 4.81 9.17
C ILE A 661 -6.20 5.16 8.47
N GLN A 662 -7.05 5.93 9.13
CA GLN A 662 -8.40 6.21 8.64
C GLN A 662 -8.48 7.52 7.85
N ASN A 663 -8.70 7.43 6.55
CA ASN A 663 -8.95 8.59 5.70
C ASN A 663 -10.44 8.97 5.72
N LEU A 664 -10.77 10.09 6.35
CA LEU A 664 -12.15 10.53 6.57
C LEU A 664 -12.86 11.00 5.29
N ALA A 665 -12.15 11.08 4.16
CA ALA A 665 -12.79 11.26 2.87
C ALA A 665 -13.51 9.98 2.37
N PHE A 666 -13.17 8.81 2.91
CA PHE A 666 -13.63 7.50 2.44
C PHE A 666 -14.39 6.68 3.48
N ARG A 667 -14.17 6.94 4.77
CA ARG A 667 -14.87 6.25 5.87
C ARG A 667 -15.18 7.18 7.04
N GLU A 668 -16.10 6.72 7.89
CA GLU A 668 -16.37 7.36 9.17
C GLU A 668 -15.20 7.12 10.14
N ASP A 669 -15.01 8.08 11.04
CA ASP A 669 -14.01 7.99 12.10
C ASP A 669 -14.43 6.96 13.14
N THR A 670 -13.55 5.98 13.37
CA THR A 670 -13.74 4.91 14.36
C THR A 670 -12.51 4.77 15.26
N ILE A 671 -11.64 5.78 15.30
CA ILE A 671 -10.44 5.77 16.13
C ILE A 671 -10.79 5.96 17.62
N ILE A 672 -11.80 6.79 17.91
CA ILE A 672 -12.19 7.15 19.29
C ILE A 672 -13.59 6.63 19.71
N ASP A 673 -14.48 6.18 18.79
CA ASP A 673 -15.87 5.83 19.14
C ASP A 673 -16.36 4.40 18.78
N ASP A 674 -17.15 3.84 19.70
CA ASP A 674 -18.02 2.65 19.67
C ASP A 674 -19.26 2.83 18.76
N PRO A 675 -19.49 1.95 17.76
CA PRO A 675 -20.82 1.71 17.20
C PRO A 675 -21.32 0.30 17.55
N GLY A 676 -21.67 0.05 18.81
CA GLY A 676 -22.50 -1.08 19.22
C GLY A 676 -21.81 -2.43 19.44
N THR A 677 -20.59 -2.45 19.98
CA THR A 677 -20.11 -3.59 20.77
C THR A 677 -20.22 -3.23 22.23
N PRO A 678 -20.79 -4.09 23.10
CA PRO A 678 -20.99 -3.71 24.49
C PRO A 678 -19.63 -3.32 25.07
N SER A 679 -19.53 -2.10 25.63
CA SER A 679 -18.54 -1.79 26.67
C SER A 679 -18.42 -3.05 27.55
N PRO A 680 -17.19 -3.53 27.88
CA PRO A 680 -17.02 -4.72 28.72
C PRO A 680 -18.06 -4.61 29.83
N GLU A 681 -18.88 -5.64 30.09
CA GLU A 681 -20.00 -5.52 31.05
C GLU A 681 -19.46 -5.07 32.42
N VAL A 682 -19.32 -3.76 32.59
CA VAL A 682 -18.94 -3.15 33.84
C VAL A 682 -20.23 -3.24 34.63
N PRO A 683 -20.22 -3.90 35.79
CA PRO A 683 -21.45 -4.20 36.49
C PRO A 683 -22.17 -2.89 36.79
N ALA A 684 -23.46 -2.84 36.46
CA ALA A 684 -24.32 -1.70 36.79
C ALA A 684 -24.38 -1.45 38.31
N ILE A 685 -23.97 -2.44 39.11
CA ILE A 685 -23.87 -2.37 40.57
C ILE A 685 -22.50 -2.90 41.00
N VAL A 686 -21.68 -2.05 41.62
CA VAL A 686 -20.40 -2.39 42.23
C VAL A 686 -20.58 -2.50 43.75
N PHE A 687 -19.94 -3.50 44.34
CA PHE A 687 -19.90 -3.70 45.79
C PHE A 687 -18.44 -3.70 46.25
N GLY A 688 -18.13 -2.92 47.28
CA GLY A 688 -16.92 -3.10 48.09
C GLY A 688 -17.12 -4.20 49.14
N THR A 689 -16.39 -4.08 50.22
CA THR A 689 -16.19 -5.09 51.26
C THR A 689 -16.67 -4.60 52.62
N ASP A 690 -16.42 -5.38 53.68
CA ASP A 690 -16.70 -4.98 55.07
C ASP A 690 -15.47 -4.28 55.73
N GLY A 691 -14.45 -3.88 54.95
CA GLY A 691 -13.33 -3.07 55.43
C GLY A 691 -12.94 -1.97 54.43
N ASP A 692 -11.96 -1.15 54.80
CA ASP A 692 -11.57 0.05 54.04
C ASP A 692 -11.26 -0.23 52.55
N ASP A 693 -12.07 0.33 51.66
CA ASP A 693 -11.98 0.23 50.21
C ASP A 693 -11.62 1.58 49.54
N SER A 694 -11.06 1.51 48.33
CA SER A 694 -10.70 2.69 47.54
C SER A 694 -11.20 2.54 46.12
N PHE A 695 -11.99 3.50 45.67
CA PHE A 695 -12.55 3.59 44.32
C PHE A 695 -12.08 4.89 43.67
N ASP A 696 -11.45 4.80 42.51
CA ASP A 696 -10.91 5.95 41.77
C ASP A 696 -11.26 5.78 40.29
N THR A 697 -12.05 6.70 39.72
CA THR A 697 -12.49 6.60 38.33
C THR A 697 -11.40 6.92 37.31
N GLU A 698 -10.31 7.59 37.71
CA GLU A 698 -9.15 7.85 36.86
C GLU A 698 -8.27 6.58 36.73
N VAL A 699 -8.26 5.74 37.77
CA VAL A 699 -7.55 4.44 37.79
C VAL A 699 -8.46 3.35 38.39
N PRO A 700 -9.48 2.85 37.64
CA PRO A 700 -10.55 2.00 38.19
C PRO A 700 -10.12 0.67 38.82
N GLY A 701 -8.86 0.24 38.63
CA GLY A 701 -8.30 -0.97 39.24
C GLY A 701 -9.16 -2.22 39.03
N ASP A 702 -9.08 -3.19 39.95
CA ASP A 702 -9.91 -4.40 39.92
C ASP A 702 -11.38 -4.14 40.37
N SER A 703 -11.70 -2.91 40.77
CA SER A 703 -12.99 -2.56 41.38
C SER A 703 -14.13 -2.47 40.36
N ASN A 704 -13.80 -2.32 39.07
CA ASN A 704 -14.77 -2.15 37.98
C ASN A 704 -15.77 -0.99 38.23
N PHE A 705 -15.38 0.04 38.97
CA PHE A 705 -16.17 1.27 39.14
C PHE A 705 -15.51 2.40 38.34
N ILE A 706 -16.18 2.84 37.29
CA ILE A 706 -15.70 3.87 36.33
C ILE A 706 -16.53 5.16 36.38
N GLY A 707 -17.56 5.21 37.23
CA GLY A 707 -18.33 6.43 37.46
C GLY A 707 -19.37 6.77 36.39
N ASP A 708 -19.66 5.88 35.43
CA ASP A 708 -20.67 6.07 34.39
C ASP A 708 -22.00 5.37 34.68
N ASN A 709 -22.96 6.15 35.23
CA ASN A 709 -24.33 5.69 35.55
C ASN A 709 -24.39 4.37 36.37
N GLN A 710 -23.33 4.08 37.13
CA GLN A 710 -23.22 2.91 37.99
C GLN A 710 -23.81 3.16 39.37
N ILE A 711 -24.17 2.09 40.07
CA ILE A 711 -24.50 2.11 41.50
C ILE A 711 -23.31 1.53 42.25
N LEU A 712 -22.69 2.31 43.13
CA LEU A 712 -21.63 1.85 44.02
C LEU A 712 -22.18 1.70 45.44
N PHE A 713 -21.94 0.54 46.05
CA PHE A 713 -22.07 0.31 47.49
C PHE A 713 -20.68 0.00 48.04
N THR A 714 -20.06 0.92 48.78
CA THR A 714 -18.69 0.68 49.29
C THR A 714 -18.70 -0.35 50.42
N GLY A 715 -19.72 -0.35 51.27
CA GLY A 715 -19.96 -1.39 52.26
C GLY A 715 -19.72 -0.89 53.68
N GLY A 716 -18.76 -1.45 54.40
CA GLY A 716 -18.38 -0.92 55.70
C GLY A 716 -16.87 -0.79 55.80
N GLY A 717 -16.37 0.14 56.61
CA GLY A 717 -14.96 0.54 56.56
C GLY A 717 -14.86 2.04 56.42
N ASN A 718 -13.65 2.60 56.46
CA ASN A 718 -13.44 4.00 56.08
C ASN A 718 -13.01 4.02 54.62
N ASP A 719 -13.95 4.25 53.74
CA ASP A 719 -13.80 4.13 52.30
C ASP A 719 -13.39 5.46 51.66
N THR A 720 -12.68 5.38 50.54
CA THR A 720 -12.34 6.56 49.72
C THR A 720 -12.90 6.40 48.32
N VAL A 721 -13.67 7.39 47.85
CA VAL A 721 -14.28 7.41 46.52
C VAL A 721 -13.89 8.71 45.80
N ASP A 722 -13.14 8.60 44.72
CA ASP A 722 -12.87 9.72 43.80
C ASP A 722 -13.63 9.52 42.49
N ILE A 723 -14.62 10.39 42.26
CA ILE A 723 -15.43 10.45 41.04
C ILE A 723 -15.32 11.83 40.38
N THR A 724 -14.21 12.54 40.61
CA THR A 724 -13.98 13.90 40.09
C THR A 724 -13.88 13.91 38.56
N PHE A 725 -13.23 12.89 37.98
CA PHE A 725 -13.01 12.72 36.54
C PHE A 725 -13.52 11.36 36.07
N ALA A 726 -14.84 11.22 35.92
CA ALA A 726 -15.45 10.03 35.31
C ALA A 726 -15.47 10.18 33.76
N PRO A 727 -14.70 9.39 32.99
CA PRO A 727 -14.70 9.49 31.52
C PRO A 727 -16.08 9.09 30.97
N GLY A 728 -16.82 10.05 30.40
CA GLY A 728 -18.16 9.82 29.86
C GLY A 728 -19.29 9.65 30.90
N GLY A 729 -18.96 9.61 32.20
CA GLY A 729 -19.90 9.27 33.26
C GLY A 729 -20.71 10.44 33.82
N THR A 730 -22.04 10.32 33.81
CA THR A 730 -22.94 11.19 34.58
C THR A 730 -23.99 10.34 35.31
N ASN A 731 -24.56 10.82 36.41
CA ASN A 731 -25.68 10.17 37.14
C ASN A 731 -25.38 8.90 37.95
N SER A 732 -24.11 8.63 38.29
CA SER A 732 -23.78 7.56 39.24
C SER A 732 -24.43 7.75 40.61
N ARG A 733 -24.76 6.63 41.26
CA ARG A 733 -25.34 6.56 42.60
C ARG A 733 -24.33 5.92 43.54
N VAL A 734 -23.84 6.68 44.51
CA VAL A 734 -22.84 6.20 45.46
C VAL A 734 -23.47 6.11 46.85
N ASP A 735 -23.31 4.95 47.47
CA ASP A 735 -23.70 4.62 48.83
C ASP A 735 -22.43 4.20 49.58
N LEU A 736 -22.01 5.04 50.52
CA LEU A 736 -20.78 4.90 51.29
C LEU A 736 -20.94 3.95 52.50
N GLY A 737 -22.17 3.59 52.86
CA GLY A 737 -22.42 2.55 53.84
C GLY A 737 -22.06 2.90 55.29
N SER A 738 -21.05 2.28 55.90
CA SER A 738 -20.77 2.53 57.33
C SER A 738 -19.29 2.69 57.65
N GLY A 739 -18.95 3.80 58.28
CA GLY A 739 -17.62 4.20 58.69
C GLY A 739 -17.45 5.68 58.42
N ASN A 740 -16.21 6.17 58.45
CA ASN A 740 -15.95 7.58 58.20
C ASN A 740 -15.35 7.70 56.80
N ASP A 741 -16.19 8.04 55.84
CA ASP A 741 -15.87 7.93 54.43
C ASP A 741 -15.42 9.25 53.82
N LEU A 742 -14.63 9.17 52.77
CA LEU A 742 -14.08 10.32 52.05
C LEU A 742 -14.50 10.26 50.58
N LEU A 743 -15.22 11.27 50.11
CA LEU A 743 -15.65 11.34 48.71
C LEU A 743 -15.24 12.65 48.04
N PHE A 744 -14.63 12.54 46.87
CA PHE A 744 -14.39 13.64 45.93
C PHE A 744 -15.40 13.58 44.79
N ALA A 745 -16.29 14.56 44.73
CA ALA A 745 -17.39 14.58 43.77
C ALA A 745 -17.02 15.36 42.50
N GLY A 746 -17.36 14.79 41.36
CA GLY A 746 -17.49 15.49 40.09
C GLY A 746 -18.87 16.14 39.96
N SER A 747 -19.60 15.81 38.89
CA SER A 747 -20.86 16.48 38.54
C SER A 747 -22.03 15.52 38.31
N ASN A 748 -23.24 15.94 38.70
CA ASN A 748 -24.50 15.24 38.42
C ASN A 748 -24.63 13.86 39.09
N HIS A 749 -24.13 13.66 40.31
CA HIS A 749 -24.22 12.39 41.05
C HIS A 749 -25.26 12.42 42.17
N ARG A 750 -25.67 11.23 42.63
CA ARG A 750 -26.45 11.05 43.86
C ARG A 750 -25.61 10.29 44.88
N ILE A 751 -25.43 10.87 46.06
CA ILE A 751 -24.47 10.41 47.06
C ILE A 751 -25.18 10.24 48.42
N LEU A 752 -24.93 9.12 49.09
CA LEU A 752 -25.45 8.75 50.41
C LEU A 752 -24.26 8.38 51.31
N GLY A 753 -24.07 9.10 52.42
CA GLY A 753 -23.05 8.81 53.44
C GLY A 753 -23.40 7.67 54.39
N GLU A 754 -24.68 7.61 54.79
CA GLU A 754 -25.24 6.58 55.69
C GLU A 754 -24.75 6.67 57.15
N LEU A 755 -23.84 5.83 57.66
CA LEU A 755 -23.46 5.80 59.08
C LEU A 755 -21.99 6.17 59.32
N GLY A 756 -21.73 7.34 59.89
CA GLY A 756 -20.43 7.75 60.43
C GLY A 756 -20.13 9.21 60.12
N ASP A 757 -18.91 9.66 60.43
CA ASP A 757 -18.54 11.07 60.24
C ASP A 757 -17.86 11.25 58.87
N ASP A 758 -18.64 11.61 57.85
CA ASP A 758 -18.19 11.61 56.45
C ASP A 758 -17.66 12.95 55.95
N VAL A 759 -16.84 12.91 54.90
CA VAL A 759 -16.25 14.09 54.26
C VAL A 759 -16.52 14.08 52.76
N PHE A 760 -17.31 15.06 52.31
CA PHE A 760 -17.66 15.27 50.91
C PHE A 760 -16.98 16.51 50.35
N PHE A 761 -16.13 16.35 49.34
CA PHE A 761 -15.59 17.45 48.55
C PHE A 761 -16.46 17.67 47.31
N LEU A 762 -17.17 18.79 47.28
CA LEU A 762 -18.22 19.11 46.31
C LEU A 762 -17.89 20.35 45.46
N GLY A 763 -16.66 20.86 45.59
CA GLY A 763 -16.20 22.09 44.94
C GLY A 763 -15.75 21.91 43.48
N SER A 764 -15.39 20.68 43.09
CA SER A 764 -14.83 20.38 41.78
C SER A 764 -15.91 20.03 40.74
N GLY A 765 -15.67 20.37 39.48
CA GLY A 765 -16.61 20.16 38.38
C GLY A 765 -17.75 21.18 38.29
N GLU A 766 -18.80 20.88 37.52
CA GLU A 766 -19.98 21.74 37.33
C GLU A 766 -20.95 21.72 38.51
N GLY A 767 -20.85 20.75 39.42
CA GLY A 767 -21.75 20.58 40.57
C GLY A 767 -23.02 19.79 40.24
N ASN A 768 -24.18 20.29 40.65
CA ASN A 768 -25.49 19.60 40.51
C ASN A 768 -25.57 18.21 41.18
N ASN A 769 -24.76 17.95 42.21
CA ASN A 769 -24.85 16.71 42.98
C ASN A 769 -26.02 16.77 43.97
N THR A 770 -26.62 15.61 44.29
CA THR A 770 -27.56 15.47 45.41
C THR A 770 -26.93 14.60 46.49
N VAL A 771 -26.68 15.18 47.65
CA VAL A 771 -25.90 14.55 48.74
C VAL A 771 -26.77 14.44 50.00
N THR A 772 -26.71 13.28 50.63
CA THR A 772 -27.33 12.98 51.92
C THR A 772 -26.22 12.48 52.85
N GLY A 773 -25.94 13.18 53.95
CA GLY A 773 -24.91 12.77 54.91
C GLY A 773 -25.39 11.64 55.83
N ALA A 774 -26.66 11.72 56.23
CA ALA A 774 -27.35 10.80 57.14
C ALA A 774 -26.89 10.89 58.61
N VAL A 775 -26.32 9.84 59.20
CA VAL A 775 -26.10 9.76 60.65
C VAL A 775 -24.61 9.90 60.97
N GLY A 776 -24.25 11.06 61.51
CA GLY A 776 -22.93 11.35 62.04
C GLY A 776 -22.66 12.85 61.95
N SER A 777 -21.43 13.25 62.23
CA SER A 777 -20.99 14.65 62.07
C SER A 777 -20.32 14.84 60.72
N ASP A 778 -21.12 15.21 59.72
CA ASP A 778 -20.69 15.23 58.31
C ASP A 778 -20.10 16.57 57.88
N GLN A 779 -19.20 16.53 56.90
CA GLN A 779 -18.53 17.70 56.35
C GLN A 779 -18.79 17.84 54.85
N PHE A 780 -19.37 18.97 54.45
CA PHE A 780 -19.64 19.27 53.04
C PHE A 780 -18.77 20.43 52.57
N TRP A 781 -17.64 20.13 51.94
CA TRP A 781 -16.67 21.10 51.45
C TRP A 781 -17.07 21.63 50.08
N LEU A 782 -17.63 22.85 50.05
CA LEU A 782 -18.17 23.46 48.83
C LEU A 782 -17.12 24.22 48.02
N VAL A 783 -15.99 24.54 48.63
CA VAL A 783 -14.85 25.19 47.97
C VAL A 783 -13.58 24.52 48.44
N THR A 784 -12.81 24.00 47.50
CA THR A 784 -11.49 23.38 47.68
C THR A 784 -10.38 24.29 47.16
N ASP A 785 -10.68 25.11 46.15
CA ASP A 785 -9.86 26.22 45.66
C ASP A 785 -10.77 27.36 45.18
N ALA A 786 -10.34 28.62 45.33
CA ALA A 786 -11.11 29.79 44.90
C ALA A 786 -11.30 29.88 43.36
N VAL A 787 -10.55 29.09 42.58
CA VAL A 787 -10.71 29.00 41.11
C VAL A 787 -11.57 27.81 40.65
N ASP A 788 -11.90 26.89 41.54
CA ASP A 788 -12.67 25.67 41.25
C ASP A 788 -14.01 25.74 42.01
N LEU A 789 -15.02 26.30 41.34
CA LEU A 789 -16.35 26.54 41.89
C LEU A 789 -17.43 25.90 41.01
N PRO A 790 -18.41 25.20 41.61
CA PRO A 790 -19.50 24.59 40.85
C PRO A 790 -20.33 25.67 40.13
N SER A 791 -20.58 25.45 38.84
CA SER A 791 -21.43 26.33 38.01
C SER A 791 -22.91 26.17 38.34
N THR A 792 -23.31 25.00 38.87
CA THR A 792 -24.64 24.66 39.35
C THR A 792 -24.58 24.22 40.82
N PRO A 793 -25.40 24.81 41.72
CA PRO A 793 -25.29 24.51 43.14
C PRO A 793 -25.61 23.04 43.45
N ASN A 794 -24.80 22.43 44.32
CA ASN A 794 -25.07 21.10 44.86
C ASN A 794 -26.27 21.13 45.82
N VAL A 795 -26.98 20.03 46.00
CA VAL A 795 -28.14 19.92 46.90
C VAL A 795 -27.78 19.03 48.07
N ILE A 796 -27.75 19.58 49.27
CA ILE A 796 -27.55 18.84 50.52
C ILE A 796 -28.91 18.63 51.17
N THR A 797 -29.27 17.39 51.42
CA THR A 797 -30.68 17.01 51.68
C THR A 797 -31.09 16.95 53.15
N ASP A 798 -30.14 16.83 54.07
CA ASP A 798 -30.38 16.51 55.48
C ASP A 798 -29.38 17.14 56.46
N PHE A 799 -28.72 18.23 56.05
CA PHE A 799 -27.78 18.98 56.90
C PHE A 799 -28.37 19.26 58.30
N THR A 800 -27.66 18.87 59.34
CA THR A 800 -28.07 18.99 60.75
C THR A 800 -27.26 20.07 61.47
N PRO A 801 -27.86 21.25 61.75
CA PRO A 801 -27.13 22.34 62.39
C PRO A 801 -26.65 22.00 63.80
N GLY A 802 -25.34 22.13 64.02
CA GLY A 802 -24.68 21.89 65.30
C GLY A 802 -24.04 20.50 65.40
N GLU A 803 -24.21 19.69 64.37
CA GLU A 803 -23.57 18.38 64.17
C GLU A 803 -22.72 18.44 62.89
N ASP A 804 -23.34 18.80 61.76
CA ASP A 804 -22.67 18.91 60.46
C ASP A 804 -22.05 20.29 60.23
N VAL A 805 -21.08 20.34 59.30
CA VAL A 805 -20.40 21.58 58.88
C VAL A 805 -20.32 21.73 57.36
N ILE A 806 -20.44 22.98 56.90
CA ILE A 806 -20.15 23.38 55.52
C ILE A 806 -18.73 23.95 55.47
N GLY A 807 -17.87 23.32 54.66
CA GLY A 807 -16.46 23.64 54.56
C GLY A 807 -16.11 24.56 53.40
N PHE A 808 -15.15 25.46 53.64
CA PHE A 808 -14.49 26.31 52.66
C PHE A 808 -12.98 26.23 52.90
N ALA A 809 -12.28 25.47 52.07
CA ALA A 809 -10.83 25.29 52.15
C ALA A 809 -10.09 26.21 51.18
N ASN A 810 -8.85 26.58 51.54
CA ASN A 810 -7.95 27.35 50.67
C ASN A 810 -8.53 28.69 50.20
N THR A 811 -9.35 29.32 51.04
CA THR A 811 -9.92 30.65 50.79
C THR A 811 -9.64 31.60 51.94
N SER A 812 -9.72 32.91 51.68
CA SER A 812 -9.71 33.93 52.73
C SER A 812 -11.11 34.27 53.26
N LEU A 813 -12.11 33.44 52.97
CA LEU A 813 -13.50 33.69 53.35
C LEU A 813 -13.68 33.51 54.87
N GLY A 814 -14.59 34.29 55.44
CA GLY A 814 -15.20 34.03 56.73
C GLY A 814 -16.73 34.02 56.63
N PHE A 815 -17.40 33.71 57.74
CA PHE A 815 -18.87 33.62 57.78
C PHE A 815 -19.57 34.91 57.31
N SER A 816 -18.96 36.08 57.54
CA SER A 816 -19.50 37.37 57.07
C SER A 816 -19.43 37.58 55.55
N ASP A 817 -18.63 36.78 54.85
CA ASP A 817 -18.46 36.85 53.39
C ASP A 817 -19.46 35.96 52.65
N LEU A 818 -20.21 35.11 53.37
CA LEU A 818 -21.26 34.28 52.83
C LEU A 818 -22.55 35.08 52.64
N THR A 819 -23.25 34.81 51.54
CA THR A 819 -24.63 35.26 51.32
C THR A 819 -25.57 34.07 51.42
N LEU A 820 -26.47 34.12 52.41
CA LEU A 820 -27.45 33.06 52.65
C LEU A 820 -28.85 33.51 52.20
N ASN A 821 -29.34 32.95 51.09
CA ASN A 821 -30.59 33.35 50.46
C ASN A 821 -31.68 32.30 50.70
N ALA A 822 -32.81 32.69 51.30
CA ALA A 822 -33.95 31.79 51.48
C ALA A 822 -34.65 31.49 50.13
N GLN A 823 -34.95 30.21 49.88
CA GLN A 823 -35.69 29.72 48.72
C GLN A 823 -36.77 28.73 49.16
N GLY A 824 -37.94 29.25 49.55
CA GLY A 824 -39.01 28.40 50.11
C GLY A 824 -38.63 27.88 51.49
N ASP A 825 -38.66 26.55 51.67
CA ASP A 825 -38.22 25.89 52.91
C ASP A 825 -36.70 25.60 52.92
N ASP A 826 -35.99 25.95 51.84
CA ASP A 826 -34.56 25.69 51.63
C ASP A 826 -33.74 26.99 51.71
N ILE A 827 -32.42 26.85 51.77
CA ILE A 827 -31.47 27.97 51.75
C ILE A 827 -30.35 27.76 50.73
N ILE A 828 -30.04 28.80 49.97
CA ILE A 828 -28.91 28.83 49.04
C ILE A 828 -27.70 29.43 49.75
N VAL A 829 -26.60 28.70 49.77
CA VAL A 829 -25.29 29.16 50.23
C VAL A 829 -24.54 29.71 49.04
N ASN A 830 -24.34 31.04 49.03
CA ASN A 830 -23.59 31.74 48.01
C ASN A 830 -22.29 32.31 48.59
N ALA A 831 -21.19 32.11 47.88
CA ALA A 831 -19.91 32.72 48.18
C ALA A 831 -19.17 33.02 46.87
N LEU A 832 -18.23 33.97 46.89
CA LEU A 832 -17.43 34.36 45.72
C LEU A 832 -18.26 34.76 44.47
N GLY A 833 -19.54 35.12 44.67
CA GLY A 833 -20.45 35.51 43.60
C GLY A 833 -21.17 34.34 42.91
N GLN A 834 -21.01 33.11 43.40
CA GLN A 834 -21.58 31.88 42.84
C GLN A 834 -22.50 31.20 43.86
N ASP A 835 -23.61 30.63 43.39
CA ASP A 835 -24.47 29.77 44.22
C ASP A 835 -23.81 28.39 44.28
N LEU A 836 -23.36 27.97 45.47
CA LEU A 836 -22.52 26.78 45.64
C LEU A 836 -23.31 25.57 46.13
N ALA A 837 -24.28 25.79 47.02
CA ALA A 837 -25.15 24.73 47.51
C ALA A 837 -26.55 25.21 47.88
N ILE A 838 -27.49 24.28 47.89
CA ILE A 838 -28.84 24.39 48.42
C ILE A 838 -28.97 23.42 49.59
N LEU A 839 -29.19 23.92 50.81
CA LEU A 839 -29.49 23.09 51.97
C LEU A 839 -31.02 22.95 52.09
N ARG A 840 -31.50 21.71 52.07
CA ARG A 840 -32.95 21.41 52.09
C ARG A 840 -33.53 21.53 53.50
N ASN A 841 -34.72 22.11 53.62
CA ASN A 841 -35.48 22.23 54.87
C ASN A 841 -34.74 22.98 56.01
N ILE A 842 -33.80 23.86 55.67
CA ILE A 842 -33.03 24.66 56.62
C ILE A 842 -33.40 26.13 56.45
N GLN A 843 -33.69 26.79 57.57
CA GLN A 843 -33.96 28.22 57.58
C GLN A 843 -32.70 29.00 57.97
N VAL A 844 -32.59 30.24 57.48
CA VAL A 844 -31.47 31.14 57.80
C VAL A 844 -31.25 31.28 59.32
N THR A 845 -32.32 31.20 60.11
CA THR A 845 -32.26 31.30 61.58
C THR A 845 -31.65 30.08 62.27
N ASP A 846 -31.54 28.96 61.56
CA ASP A 846 -31.03 27.70 62.09
C ASP A 846 -29.50 27.62 61.93
N LEU A 847 -28.91 28.54 61.15
CA LEU A 847 -27.48 28.59 60.86
C LEU A 847 -26.76 29.72 61.62
N SER A 848 -25.52 29.41 62.02
CA SER A 848 -24.58 30.31 62.69
C SER A 848 -23.17 30.07 62.18
N ASP A 849 -22.22 30.89 62.60
CA ASP A 849 -20.79 30.69 62.29
C ASP A 849 -20.26 29.32 62.71
N ALA A 850 -20.83 28.70 63.76
CA ALA A 850 -20.48 27.35 64.20
C ALA A 850 -20.82 26.24 63.19
N ASN A 851 -21.66 26.51 62.18
CA ASN A 851 -22.06 25.54 61.15
C ASN A 851 -21.11 25.54 59.94
N PHE A 852 -20.07 26.36 59.97
CA PHE A 852 -19.17 26.58 58.85
C PHE A 852 -17.72 26.42 59.29
N ALA A 853 -16.93 25.72 58.47
CA ALA A 853 -15.50 25.59 58.64
C ALA A 853 -14.78 26.39 57.55
N PHE A 854 -13.87 27.27 57.95
CA PHE A 854 -13.01 28.04 57.05
C PHE A 854 -11.56 27.67 57.37
N VAL A 855 -10.87 27.05 56.42
CA VAL A 855 -9.52 26.46 56.63
C VAL A 855 -8.51 26.99 55.63
#